data_AF-A0A168MZN3-F1
#
_entry.id   AF-A0A168MZN3-F1
#
_cell.length_a   1.000
_cell.length_b   1.000
_cell.length_c   1.000
_cell.angle_alpha   90.00
_cell.angle_beta   90.00
_cell.angle_gamma   90.00
#
_symmetry.space_group_name_H-M   'P 1'
#
loop_
_entity.id
_entity.type
_entity.pdbx_description
1 polymer ?
#
loop_
_entity_poly.entity_id
_entity_poly.type
_entity_poly.pdbx_seq_one_letter_code
_entity_poly.pdbx_strand_id
1 'polypeptide(L)'
;MKKIVSIMVASILVGSGLLQNQVQAAAPIGIYINGAKLSTDQAPIVVSNRALLPLRAIFEALDANVDWNQQTKVVTANKDGNTIILKMGAKTATINNSTVALDVPVQSIKGRTMIPVRFVSEALGEDVNWNSYTKRVDITTETQVNPVTYVNARVNGQLGNGSDLEVSFPKAVKESGVNEYRIFVVKSANSSSFNLSTALSNNNYTSVSAQGRDIALTLSYQAKDTSGELVKANQSYVVYVLTVGKGSTLSVLSNASQTVAISTGSSVVAVTNVVPSDVSEYGDGRDLKVTFTKPATDTNISNYRVMVVKTSNASKFDVNTANGVSSSNYTTVYKSGTTLTTTLSSSSRDTSGELIKNGVSYTVFVLSVSNNANTNSNKLSNGSSSIILNNNPVVAPVITRVDDVGDYGDGRDLSVSFNKVSDESRIGSYRIFVVKENYAYNFNLTTANAVSSYNYTNVNKTGYNINQVLSSGARDVDGSTIRNGVSYRVFVMSVGTGSYVGSNVLSSYSSAIVLSGNSNVSTVTNLDVNDVSDYNDGRDLRVSFNKPYDESNISHYRVMVVKSGNASSFSTSNANAVSSANYTYISKTGYKISQSLPTTARDVDGSLIRNGVSYRVFVLSVGMGSNPGNNTLSDYSSSITLSSSNSVTAVSNLDVTVYSDGRDPLVTFNRVNDEYYVSQYRIMVVKSEDAGNFSPSRANGVSNYTSVSKTGNNIRQSLGSNTRDVNGETIKNGVKYRVFVLTVADGRVNLVNALSSASDAFILKNSLTVIDPITKVTADWDRSTASWNVSFTKPATEAGISHYGVLIVSSNDPNLPNTVTSAVYREINKTALPNVSISINSTDIYRSGLKTGEGYKVYILAIADPKAIANVLSTSYASIRFQ
;
A
#
# COMPACT_ATOMS: atom_id res chain seq x y z
N MET A 1 -20.72 110.87 101.43
CA MET A 1 -19.28 111.01 101.76
C MET A 1 -19.01 110.40 103.14
N LYS A 2 -17.94 109.60 103.28
CA LYS A 2 -17.14 109.31 104.51
C LYS A 2 -17.75 108.48 105.70
N LYS A 3 -16.86 107.64 106.28
CA LYS A 3 -16.83 106.99 107.65
C LYS A 3 -17.54 105.62 107.81
N ILE A 4 -16.96 104.51 108.33
CA ILE A 4 -16.17 104.13 109.54
C ILE A 4 -17.07 103.43 110.61
N VAL A 5 -16.72 102.33 111.33
CA VAL A 5 -15.76 101.19 111.14
C VAL A 5 -15.97 100.13 112.27
N SER A 6 -15.23 98.98 112.26
CA SER A 6 -14.85 98.12 113.42
C SER A 6 -15.69 96.90 113.94
N ILE A 7 -14.96 95.76 113.97
CA ILE A 7 -14.69 94.84 115.11
C ILE A 7 -15.64 93.69 115.48
N MET A 8 -14.97 92.59 115.86
CA MET A 8 -15.34 91.20 116.13
C MET A 8 -15.22 90.90 117.64
N VAL A 9 -15.83 89.81 118.12
CA VAL A 9 -15.28 88.80 119.11
C VAL A 9 -16.34 88.29 120.11
N ALA A 10 -16.46 86.95 120.14
CA ALA A 10 -16.88 86.07 121.26
C ALA A 10 -18.32 86.12 121.82
N SER A 11 -18.88 85.05 122.41
CA SER A 11 -18.62 83.58 122.30
C SER A 11 -19.64 82.80 123.14
N ILE A 12 -20.05 81.61 122.64
CA ILE A 12 -20.34 80.39 123.43
C ILE A 12 -21.67 80.31 124.26
N LEU A 13 -22.22 79.10 124.28
CA LEU A 13 -23.31 78.55 125.13
C LEU A 13 -24.77 79.02 124.87
N VAL A 14 -25.49 78.30 123.99
CA VAL A 14 -26.58 77.34 124.31
C VAL A 14 -26.89 76.57 123.02
N GLY A 15 -26.87 75.23 123.03
CA GLY A 15 -27.20 74.45 121.83
C GLY A 15 -26.83 72.97 121.89
N SER A 16 -27.54 72.19 122.72
CA SER A 16 -27.33 70.75 122.84
C SER A 16 -28.61 69.96 122.62
N GLY A 17 -28.63 69.06 121.63
CA GLY A 17 -29.17 67.72 121.87
C GLY A 17 -30.47 67.28 121.20
N LEU A 18 -30.66 67.49 119.89
CA LEU A 18 -31.45 66.55 119.07
C LEU A 18 -30.70 66.23 117.78
N LEU A 19 -29.80 65.23 117.83
CA LEU A 19 -29.15 64.67 116.66
C LEU A 19 -30.00 63.51 116.10
N GLN A 20 -30.74 63.77 115.02
CA GLN A 20 -31.18 62.71 114.12
C GLN A 20 -30.09 62.50 113.06
N ASN A 21 -29.51 61.29 113.03
CA ASN A 21 -28.57 60.93 111.97
C ASN A 21 -29.32 60.80 110.64
N GLN A 22 -29.21 61.81 109.77
CA GLN A 22 -29.54 61.63 108.36
C GLN A 22 -28.44 60.79 107.69
N VAL A 23 -28.76 59.55 107.36
CA VAL A 23 -27.89 58.69 106.55
C VAL A 23 -27.92 59.21 105.11
N GLN A 24 -26.94 60.04 104.77
CA GLN A 24 -26.72 60.54 103.40
C GLN A 24 -26.51 59.35 102.47
N ALA A 25 -27.46 59.09 101.56
CA ALA A 25 -27.30 58.05 100.55
C ALA A 25 -26.12 58.40 99.62
N ALA A 26 -25.24 57.42 99.38
CA ALA A 26 -24.09 57.61 98.50
C ALA A 26 -24.54 57.94 97.06
N ALA A 27 -23.90 58.93 96.43
CA ALA A 27 -24.23 59.35 95.08
C ALA A 27 -24.11 58.17 94.08
N PRO A 28 -25.09 57.96 93.18
CA PRO A 28 -25.08 56.85 92.24
C PRO A 28 -23.94 57.01 91.22
N ILE A 29 -23.26 55.90 90.92
CA ILE A 29 -22.16 55.89 89.96
C ILE A 29 -22.68 56.13 88.55
N GLY A 30 -22.05 57.04 87.80
CA GLY A 30 -22.36 57.29 86.40
C GLY A 30 -21.41 56.55 85.45
N ILE A 31 -21.94 56.03 84.34
CA ILE A 31 -21.16 55.59 83.18
C ILE A 31 -21.29 56.65 82.09
N TYR A 32 -20.19 56.96 81.43
CA TYR A 32 -20.12 57.87 80.30
C TYR A 32 -19.35 57.20 79.16
N ILE A 33 -19.89 57.25 77.94
CA ILE A 33 -19.22 56.80 76.72
C ILE A 33 -18.98 58.04 75.87
N ASN A 34 -17.73 58.33 75.52
CA ASN A 34 -17.31 59.53 74.77
C ASN A 34 -17.89 60.84 75.37
N GLY A 35 -17.95 60.92 76.70
CA GLY A 35 -18.51 62.05 77.45
C GLY A 35 -20.04 62.12 77.55
N ALA A 36 -20.79 61.29 76.81
CA ALA A 36 -22.24 61.18 76.93
C ALA A 36 -22.63 60.19 78.04
N LYS A 37 -23.57 60.55 78.92
CA LYS A 37 -23.99 59.69 80.04
C LYS A 37 -24.84 58.53 79.54
N LEU A 38 -24.40 57.30 79.78
CA LEU A 38 -25.17 56.09 79.50
C LEU A 38 -26.28 55.92 80.55
N SER A 39 -27.52 55.82 80.10
CA SER A 39 -28.64 55.43 80.96
C SER A 39 -28.64 53.91 81.17
N THR A 40 -28.78 53.46 82.41
CA THR A 40 -28.81 52.02 82.76
C THR A 40 -29.94 51.75 83.73
N ASP A 41 -30.63 50.62 83.56
CA ASP A 41 -31.73 50.19 84.42
C ASP A 41 -31.25 49.63 85.77
N GLN A 42 -30.05 49.04 85.78
CA GLN A 42 -29.26 48.75 86.97
C GLN A 42 -28.02 49.64 87.01
N ALA A 43 -28.01 50.60 87.94
CA ALA A 43 -26.84 51.44 88.20
C ALA A 43 -25.62 50.61 88.63
N PRO A 44 -24.38 51.04 88.31
CA PRO A 44 -23.18 50.42 88.84
C PRO A 44 -23.12 50.41 90.37
N ILE A 45 -22.49 49.39 90.94
CA ILE A 45 -22.32 49.25 92.39
C ILE A 45 -20.88 48.92 92.75
N VAL A 46 -20.48 49.19 94.00
CA VAL A 46 -19.18 48.75 94.53
C VAL A 46 -19.35 47.48 95.34
N VAL A 47 -18.69 46.40 94.94
CA VAL A 47 -18.61 45.14 95.69
C VAL A 47 -17.14 44.84 95.97
N SER A 48 -16.79 44.51 97.22
CA SER A 48 -15.41 44.17 97.62
C SER A 48 -14.35 45.18 97.15
N ASN A 49 -14.66 46.48 97.27
CA ASN A 49 -13.83 47.58 96.79
C ASN A 49 -13.50 47.52 95.27
N ARG A 50 -14.46 47.09 94.45
CA ARG A 50 -14.43 47.14 92.98
C ARG A 50 -15.76 47.65 92.43
N ALA A 51 -15.71 48.57 91.47
CA ALA A 51 -16.88 48.98 90.73
C ALA A 51 -17.30 47.86 89.76
N LEU A 52 -18.54 47.39 89.88
CA LEU A 52 -19.18 46.45 88.98
C LEU A 52 -20.18 47.19 88.09
N LEU A 53 -20.12 46.93 86.78
CA LEU A 53 -20.87 47.60 85.74
C LEU A 53 -21.86 46.63 85.05
N PRO A 54 -23.04 47.08 84.62
CA PRO A 54 -23.99 46.26 83.85
C PRO A 54 -23.40 45.93 82.48
N LEU A 55 -23.04 44.65 82.28
CA LEU A 55 -22.34 44.20 81.07
C LEU A 55 -23.12 44.56 79.81
N ARG A 56 -24.39 44.12 79.74
CA ARG A 56 -25.23 44.24 78.54
C ARG A 56 -25.34 45.69 78.08
N ALA A 57 -25.67 46.61 78.99
CA ALA A 57 -25.88 48.02 78.64
C ALA A 57 -24.63 48.70 78.08
N ILE A 58 -23.43 48.36 78.58
CA ILE A 58 -22.18 48.91 78.04
C ILE A 58 -21.82 48.27 76.70
N PHE A 59 -21.94 46.95 76.61
CA PHE A 59 -21.54 46.20 75.42
C PHE A 59 -22.46 46.52 74.23
N GLU A 60 -23.79 46.57 74.43
CA GLU A 60 -24.75 46.96 73.38
C GLU A 60 -24.62 48.44 73.00
N ALA A 61 -24.29 49.34 73.95
CA ALA A 61 -23.99 50.75 73.65
C ALA A 61 -22.64 50.97 72.95
N LEU A 62 -21.87 49.89 72.75
CA LEU A 62 -20.62 49.83 71.98
C LEU A 62 -20.76 48.84 70.81
N ASP A 63 -21.98 48.70 70.28
CA ASP A 63 -22.36 47.89 69.11
C ASP A 63 -22.04 46.38 69.21
N ALA A 64 -21.81 45.86 70.42
CA ALA A 64 -21.62 44.43 70.65
C ALA A 64 -22.97 43.69 70.80
N ASN A 65 -23.13 42.57 70.10
CA ASN A 65 -24.29 41.70 70.27
C ASN A 65 -24.12 40.82 71.52
N VAL A 66 -25.09 40.82 72.45
CA VAL A 66 -25.01 40.12 73.75
C VAL A 66 -26.11 39.05 73.87
N ASP A 67 -25.73 37.78 73.78
CA ASP A 67 -26.60 36.64 74.05
C ASP A 67 -26.54 36.19 75.52
N TRP A 68 -27.65 35.60 76.01
CA TRP A 68 -27.73 35.01 77.34
C TRP A 68 -28.37 33.61 77.31
N ASN A 69 -27.57 32.60 77.61
CA ASN A 69 -28.05 31.24 77.75
C ASN A 69 -28.54 30.97 79.19
N GLN A 70 -29.86 30.92 79.34
CA GLN A 70 -30.54 30.71 80.62
C GLN A 70 -30.30 29.31 81.23
N GLN A 71 -29.97 28.28 80.43
CA GLN A 71 -29.71 26.93 80.91
C GLN A 71 -28.29 26.80 81.47
N THR A 72 -27.29 27.21 80.69
CA THR A 72 -25.86 27.07 81.07
C THR A 72 -25.35 28.20 81.97
N LYS A 73 -26.14 29.27 82.12
CA LYS A 73 -25.81 30.52 82.82
C LYS A 73 -24.59 31.23 82.23
N VAL A 74 -24.56 31.30 80.90
CA VAL A 74 -23.46 31.89 80.12
C VAL A 74 -23.94 33.13 79.37
N VAL A 75 -23.19 34.23 79.47
CA VAL A 75 -23.27 35.38 78.56
C VAL A 75 -22.24 35.19 77.46
N THR A 76 -22.65 35.38 76.21
CA THR A 76 -21.75 35.43 75.06
C THR A 76 -21.92 36.78 74.37
N ALA A 77 -20.87 37.58 74.33
CA ALA A 77 -20.86 38.86 73.63
C ALA A 77 -19.94 38.81 72.41
N ASN A 78 -20.35 39.42 71.30
CA ASN A 78 -19.55 39.50 70.07
C ASN A 78 -19.45 40.96 69.59
N LYS A 79 -18.22 41.47 69.43
CA LYS A 79 -17.92 42.79 68.87
C LYS A 79 -16.78 42.65 67.86
N ASP A 80 -16.95 43.19 66.65
CA ASP A 80 -15.88 43.27 65.63
C ASP A 80 -15.22 41.96 65.16
N GLY A 81 -15.75 40.79 65.55
CA GLY A 81 -15.16 39.47 65.35
C GLY A 81 -14.52 38.88 66.62
N ASN A 82 -14.46 39.64 67.72
CA ASN A 82 -14.04 39.15 69.02
C ASN A 82 -15.22 38.51 69.76
N THR A 83 -15.02 37.30 70.29
CA THR A 83 -16.01 36.57 71.11
C THR A 83 -15.57 36.61 72.58
N ILE A 84 -16.45 37.11 73.44
CA ILE A 84 -16.27 37.17 74.89
C ILE A 84 -17.30 36.26 75.57
N ILE A 85 -16.85 35.32 76.40
CA ILE A 85 -17.72 34.35 77.08
C ILE A 85 -17.54 34.47 78.60
N LEU A 86 -18.64 34.63 79.32
CA LEU A 86 -18.66 34.71 80.78
C LEU A 86 -19.69 33.74 81.36
N LYS A 87 -19.34 33.06 82.46
CA LYS A 87 -20.27 32.21 83.21
C LYS A 87 -20.60 32.83 84.57
N MET A 88 -21.88 32.81 84.95
CA MET A 88 -22.30 33.31 86.27
C MET A 88 -21.56 32.62 87.41
N GLY A 89 -21.12 33.41 88.39
CA GLY A 89 -20.35 32.94 89.54
C GLY A 89 -18.89 32.60 89.25
N ALA A 90 -18.45 32.59 87.99
CA ALA A 90 -17.04 32.34 87.66
C ALA A 90 -16.16 33.55 88.00
N LYS A 91 -14.94 33.28 88.44
CA LYS A 91 -13.84 34.27 88.59
C LYS A 91 -12.98 34.40 87.33
N THR A 92 -13.44 33.84 86.21
CA THR A 92 -12.76 33.87 84.92
C THR A 92 -13.76 34.10 83.80
N ALA A 93 -13.26 34.66 82.70
CA ALA A 93 -13.95 34.81 81.41
C ALA A 93 -13.01 34.33 80.30
N THR A 94 -13.52 34.15 79.08
CA THR A 94 -12.66 33.99 77.90
C THR A 94 -12.89 35.11 76.89
N ILE A 95 -11.81 35.55 76.24
CA ILE A 95 -11.80 36.50 75.13
C ILE A 95 -11.02 35.82 74.01
N ASN A 96 -11.66 35.56 72.86
CA ASN A 96 -11.04 34.86 71.72
C ASN A 96 -10.32 33.56 72.13
N ASN A 97 -10.99 32.75 72.94
CA ASN A 97 -10.49 31.51 73.57
C ASN A 97 -9.35 31.65 74.60
N SER A 98 -8.80 32.85 74.83
CA SER A 98 -7.85 33.12 75.91
C SER A 98 -8.57 33.34 77.25
N THR A 99 -8.14 32.67 78.32
CA THR A 99 -8.74 32.82 79.66
C THR A 99 -8.19 34.05 80.39
N VAL A 100 -9.09 34.87 80.93
CA VAL A 100 -8.79 36.08 81.71
C VAL A 100 -9.41 35.99 83.10
N ALA A 101 -8.67 36.44 84.12
CA ALA A 101 -9.11 36.44 85.52
C ALA A 101 -9.93 37.69 85.88
N LEU A 102 -10.91 37.54 86.76
CA LEU A 102 -11.80 38.62 87.21
C LEU A 102 -11.57 38.93 88.69
N ASP A 103 -11.31 40.22 89.01
CA ASP A 103 -11.15 40.70 90.39
C ASP A 103 -12.33 40.34 91.32
N VAL A 104 -13.53 40.24 90.77
CA VAL A 104 -14.77 39.82 91.44
C VAL A 104 -15.50 38.86 90.51
N PRO A 105 -16.09 37.75 91.01
CA PRO A 105 -16.85 36.83 90.16
C PRO A 105 -18.02 37.53 89.46
N VAL A 106 -18.44 37.00 88.31
CA VAL A 106 -19.61 37.49 87.57
C VAL A 106 -20.89 37.35 88.42
N GLN A 107 -21.57 38.46 88.72
CA GLN A 107 -22.72 38.49 89.63
C GLN A 107 -24.01 38.92 88.92
N SER A 108 -25.15 38.44 89.42
CA SER A 108 -26.47 38.91 88.99
C SER A 108 -27.06 39.77 90.11
N ILE A 109 -27.29 41.04 89.82
CA ILE A 109 -27.89 42.00 90.75
C ILE A 109 -29.16 42.54 90.09
N LYS A 110 -30.31 42.36 90.77
CA LYS A 110 -31.65 42.68 90.24
C LYS A 110 -31.92 42.14 88.83
N GLY A 111 -31.36 40.99 88.47
CA GLY A 111 -31.54 40.38 87.15
C GLY A 111 -30.69 40.99 86.04
N ARG A 112 -29.58 41.68 86.37
CA ARG A 112 -28.57 42.16 85.42
C ARG A 112 -27.20 41.59 85.75
N THR A 113 -26.48 41.17 84.71
CA THR A 113 -25.10 40.66 84.82
C THR A 113 -24.13 41.82 85.05
N MET A 114 -23.41 41.77 86.17
CA MET A 114 -22.47 42.80 86.60
C MET A 114 -21.04 42.28 86.57
N ILE A 115 -20.12 43.07 86.00
CA ILE A 115 -18.70 42.72 85.78
C ILE A 115 -17.75 43.81 86.29
N PRO A 116 -16.50 43.49 86.71
CA PRO A 116 -15.52 44.49 87.13
C PRO A 116 -15.18 45.49 86.02
N VAL A 117 -15.08 46.77 86.37
CA VAL A 117 -14.72 47.86 85.42
C VAL A 117 -13.44 47.57 84.62
N ARG A 118 -12.40 46.98 85.23
CA ARG A 118 -11.15 46.62 84.54
C ARG A 118 -11.40 45.65 83.37
N PHE A 119 -12.27 44.65 83.58
CA PHE A 119 -12.56 43.66 82.54
C PHE A 119 -13.27 44.29 81.33
N VAL A 120 -13.97 45.41 81.47
CA VAL A 120 -14.57 46.12 80.32
C VAL A 120 -13.50 46.62 79.35
N SER A 121 -12.39 47.16 79.86
CA SER A 121 -11.26 47.59 79.01
C SER A 121 -10.59 46.39 78.33
N GLU A 122 -10.31 45.33 79.08
CA GLU A 122 -9.68 44.11 78.57
C GLU A 122 -10.55 43.37 77.52
N ALA A 123 -11.88 43.36 77.71
CA ALA A 123 -12.83 42.68 76.83
C ALA A 123 -13.14 43.42 75.52
N LEU A 124 -13.04 44.75 75.52
CA LEU A 124 -13.45 45.58 74.37
C LEU A 124 -12.30 46.34 73.70
N GLY A 125 -11.12 46.46 74.34
CA GLY A 125 -9.97 47.19 73.79
C GLY A 125 -10.11 48.71 73.80
N GLU A 126 -11.07 49.22 74.58
CA GLU A 126 -11.36 50.65 74.77
C GLU A 126 -10.67 51.18 76.04
N ASP A 127 -10.38 52.49 76.10
CA ASP A 127 -9.85 53.11 77.31
C ASP A 127 -10.96 53.31 78.34
N VAL A 128 -10.77 52.80 79.56
CA VAL A 128 -11.78 52.83 80.63
C VAL A 128 -11.16 53.38 81.92
N ASN A 129 -11.50 54.62 82.24
CA ASN A 129 -11.06 55.29 83.46
C ASN A 129 -12.13 55.24 84.55
N TRP A 130 -11.72 54.91 85.78
CA TRP A 130 -12.58 54.96 86.97
C TRP A 130 -12.15 56.09 87.90
N ASN A 131 -12.95 57.16 87.95
CA ASN A 131 -12.76 58.25 88.89
C ASN A 131 -13.52 57.98 90.19
N SER A 132 -12.77 57.58 91.23
CA SER A 132 -13.29 57.25 92.55
C SER A 132 -13.81 58.46 93.35
N TYR A 133 -13.39 59.68 93.01
CA TYR A 133 -13.83 60.92 93.66
C TYR A 133 -15.18 61.39 93.09
N THR A 134 -15.30 61.45 91.77
CA THR A 134 -16.55 61.89 91.09
C THR A 134 -17.55 60.76 90.88
N LYS A 135 -17.24 59.53 91.32
CA LYS A 135 -18.05 58.32 91.15
C LYS A 135 -18.46 58.10 89.68
N ARG A 136 -17.47 58.18 88.80
CA ARG A 136 -17.67 58.19 87.34
C ARG A 136 -16.78 57.17 86.66
N VAL A 137 -17.37 56.35 85.79
CA VAL A 137 -16.64 55.57 84.78
C VAL A 137 -16.73 56.32 83.45
N ASP A 138 -15.58 56.56 82.84
CA ASP A 138 -15.44 57.13 81.50
C ASP A 138 -14.88 56.05 80.56
N ILE A 139 -15.60 55.79 79.48
CA ILE A 139 -15.18 54.91 78.39
C ILE A 139 -14.93 55.81 77.17
N THR A 140 -13.71 55.75 76.63
CA THR A 140 -13.31 56.52 75.44
C THR A 140 -12.99 55.56 74.32
N THR A 141 -13.73 55.68 73.21
CA THR A 141 -13.51 54.90 71.99
C THR A 141 -12.73 55.71 70.96
N GLU A 142 -11.89 55.07 70.15
CA GLU A 142 -11.28 55.74 68.98
C GLU A 142 -12.33 56.01 67.90
N THR A 143 -12.76 57.27 67.79
CA THR A 143 -13.73 57.74 66.79
C THR A 143 -13.12 57.94 65.40
N GLN A 144 -11.79 57.93 65.28
CA GLN A 144 -11.05 58.06 64.02
C GLN A 144 -9.82 57.14 64.05
N VAL A 145 -9.47 56.54 62.91
CA VAL A 145 -8.20 55.79 62.76
C VAL A 145 -6.98 56.70 62.75
N ASN A 146 -5.81 56.14 63.05
CA ASN A 146 -4.53 56.84 62.98
C ASN A 146 -4.01 56.91 61.52
N PRO A 147 -3.44 58.04 61.06
CA PRO A 147 -2.79 58.12 59.77
C PRO A 147 -1.48 57.32 59.78
N VAL A 148 -1.03 56.90 58.60
CA VAL A 148 0.34 56.38 58.44
C VAL A 148 1.34 57.54 58.60
N THR A 149 2.42 57.31 59.35
CA THR A 149 3.34 58.38 59.79
C THR A 149 4.03 59.12 58.64
N TYR A 150 4.32 58.41 57.55
CA TYR A 150 4.87 58.97 56.32
C TYR A 150 4.49 58.08 55.12
N VAL A 151 4.62 58.62 53.92
CA VAL A 151 4.52 57.87 52.66
C VAL A 151 5.80 58.12 51.88
N ASN A 152 6.46 57.06 51.43
CA ASN A 152 7.60 57.11 50.52
C ASN A 152 7.17 56.65 49.14
N ALA A 153 7.67 57.35 48.11
CA ALA A 153 7.47 57.03 46.70
C ALA A 153 8.81 57.11 45.96
N ARG A 154 9.18 56.05 45.23
CA ARG A 154 10.41 56.01 44.42
C ARG A 154 10.18 55.39 43.05
N VAL A 155 11.00 55.79 42.08
CA VAL A 155 11.07 55.13 40.77
C VAL A 155 11.94 53.88 40.89
N ASN A 156 11.41 52.73 40.48
CA ASN A 156 12.06 51.43 40.46
C ASN A 156 11.77 50.71 39.12
N GLY A 157 11.98 51.43 38.01
CA GLY A 157 11.75 50.98 36.63
C GLY A 157 11.88 52.13 35.63
N GLN A 158 11.78 51.84 34.33
CA GLN A 158 11.72 52.83 33.25
C GLN A 158 10.77 52.43 32.09
N LEU A 159 9.73 51.65 32.39
CA LEU A 159 8.70 51.26 31.42
C LEU A 159 7.78 52.43 31.01
N GLY A 160 7.89 53.56 31.71
CA GLY A 160 7.14 54.78 31.50
C GLY A 160 5.73 54.76 32.08
N ASN A 161 5.45 53.91 33.08
CA ASN A 161 4.10 53.69 33.60
C ASN A 161 4.04 53.36 35.09
N GLY A 162 2.85 53.04 35.61
CA GLY A 162 2.61 52.76 37.03
C GLY A 162 3.51 51.67 37.64
N SER A 163 3.98 50.69 36.87
CA SER A 163 4.89 49.65 37.37
C SER A 163 6.31 50.13 37.66
N ASP A 164 6.66 51.35 37.28
CA ASP A 164 7.90 51.99 37.71
C ASP A 164 7.78 52.62 39.11
N LEU A 165 6.58 52.71 39.68
CA LEU A 165 6.35 53.39 40.96
C LEU A 165 6.26 52.39 42.11
N GLU A 166 7.22 52.45 43.04
CA GLU A 166 7.19 51.73 44.30
C GLU A 166 6.81 52.66 45.44
N VAL A 167 5.82 52.25 46.23
CA VAL A 167 5.25 52.99 47.36
C VAL A 167 5.51 52.22 48.65
N SER A 168 5.96 52.89 49.70
CA SER A 168 6.08 52.29 51.04
C SER A 168 5.65 53.22 52.18
N PHE A 169 5.09 52.64 53.23
CA PHE A 169 4.61 53.36 54.41
C PHE A 169 4.54 52.43 55.62
N PRO A 170 4.72 52.96 56.85
CA PRO A 170 4.56 52.16 58.06
C PRO A 170 3.08 51.87 58.31
N LYS A 171 2.78 50.76 58.97
CA LYS A 171 1.40 50.47 59.40
C LYS A 171 0.88 51.55 60.36
N ALA A 172 -0.45 51.71 60.44
CA ALA A 172 -1.06 52.52 61.47
C ALA A 172 -0.69 52.02 62.88
N VAL A 173 -0.62 52.94 63.84
CA VAL A 173 -0.24 52.64 65.25
C VAL A 173 -1.15 51.55 65.82
N LYS A 174 -2.47 51.66 65.59
CA LYS A 174 -3.49 50.68 65.92
C LYS A 174 -4.31 50.36 64.66
N GLU A 175 -4.40 49.08 64.31
CA GLU A 175 -5.12 48.61 63.11
C GLU A 175 -6.49 47.98 63.41
N SER A 176 -6.90 47.84 64.68
CA SER A 176 -8.17 47.18 65.03
C SER A 176 -9.42 47.90 64.50
N GLY A 177 -9.33 49.23 64.30
CA GLY A 177 -10.35 50.06 63.66
C GLY A 177 -10.09 50.31 62.17
N VAL A 178 -9.08 49.71 61.55
CA VAL A 178 -8.72 49.91 60.13
C VAL A 178 -9.34 48.81 59.28
N ASN A 179 -10.02 49.21 58.20
CA ASN A 179 -10.58 48.30 57.20
C ASN A 179 -9.56 48.00 56.08
N GLU A 180 -9.00 49.06 55.48
CA GLU A 180 -8.01 48.98 54.40
C GLU A 180 -7.17 50.26 54.34
N TYR A 181 -6.06 50.20 53.59
CA TYR A 181 -5.32 51.36 53.11
C TYR A 181 -5.65 51.58 51.63
N ARG A 182 -5.93 52.83 51.24
CA ARG A 182 -6.08 53.21 49.83
C ARG A 182 -4.93 54.12 49.41
N ILE A 183 -4.13 53.65 48.46
CA ILE A 183 -3.00 54.36 47.89
C ILE A 183 -3.49 55.18 46.69
N PHE A 184 -3.39 56.50 46.79
CA PHE A 184 -3.76 57.45 45.75
C PHE A 184 -2.52 58.05 45.10
N VAL A 185 -2.38 57.86 43.78
CA VAL A 185 -1.36 58.56 42.98
C VAL A 185 -1.96 59.86 42.46
N VAL A 186 -1.34 60.99 42.78
CA VAL A 186 -1.86 62.33 42.46
C VAL A 186 -0.83 63.07 41.62
N LYS A 187 -1.22 63.62 40.45
CA LYS A 187 -0.35 64.52 39.67
C LYS A 187 0.16 65.63 40.58
N SER A 188 1.47 65.90 40.63
CA SER A 188 2.05 66.82 41.63
C SER A 188 1.45 68.23 41.58
N ALA A 189 1.06 68.70 40.39
CA ALA A 189 0.34 69.96 40.18
C ALA A 189 -1.03 70.04 40.90
N ASN A 190 -1.66 68.90 41.18
CA ASN A 190 -2.96 68.80 41.85
C ASN A 190 -2.84 68.50 43.36
N SER A 191 -1.62 68.30 43.88
CA SER A 191 -1.36 67.90 45.27
C SER A 191 -2.02 68.82 46.31
N SER A 192 -1.92 70.13 46.12
CA SER A 192 -2.53 71.16 47.00
C SER A 192 -4.06 71.08 47.08
N SER A 193 -4.72 70.50 46.08
CA SER A 193 -6.18 70.33 46.04
C SER A 193 -6.65 68.99 46.63
N PHE A 194 -5.75 68.01 46.77
CA PHE A 194 -6.09 66.68 47.23
C PHE A 194 -6.11 66.59 48.76
N ASN A 195 -7.29 66.28 49.31
CA ASN A 195 -7.59 66.25 50.73
C ASN A 195 -8.51 65.07 51.09
N LEU A 196 -8.86 64.92 52.38
CA LEU A 196 -9.67 63.79 52.86
C LEU A 196 -11.02 63.67 52.13
N SER A 197 -11.71 64.78 51.83
CA SER A 197 -12.99 64.76 51.12
C SER A 197 -12.82 64.23 49.69
N THR A 198 -11.82 64.73 48.95
CA THR A 198 -11.54 64.24 47.60
C THR A 198 -11.07 62.78 47.59
N ALA A 199 -10.32 62.34 48.61
CA ALA A 199 -9.87 60.96 48.73
C ALA A 199 -11.04 59.99 48.99
N LEU A 200 -11.99 60.38 49.86
CA LEU A 200 -13.19 59.58 50.16
C LEU A 200 -14.11 59.45 48.94
N SER A 201 -14.20 60.47 48.08
CA SER A 201 -15.04 60.45 46.88
C SER A 201 -14.38 59.83 45.63
N ASN A 202 -13.10 59.47 45.68
CA ASN A 202 -12.35 59.05 44.50
C ASN A 202 -12.18 57.52 44.44
N ASN A 203 -12.53 56.94 43.28
CA ASN A 203 -12.50 55.50 43.05
C ASN A 203 -11.20 55.00 42.37
N ASN A 204 -10.27 55.90 42.02
CA ASN A 204 -8.99 55.58 41.39
C ASN A 204 -7.89 55.45 42.47
N TYR A 205 -7.81 54.28 43.10
CA TYR A 205 -6.80 53.95 44.09
C TYR A 205 -6.33 52.50 43.98
N THR A 206 -5.20 52.18 44.60
CA THR A 206 -4.78 50.80 44.88
C THR A 206 -5.11 50.45 46.33
N SER A 207 -5.93 49.43 46.56
CA SER A 207 -6.26 48.95 47.92
C SER A 207 -5.21 47.98 48.45
N VAL A 208 -4.90 48.07 49.74
CA VAL A 208 -4.07 47.14 50.50
C VAL A 208 -4.73 46.87 51.85
N SER A 209 -4.99 45.60 52.20
CA SER A 209 -5.57 45.24 53.50
C SER A 209 -4.60 45.54 54.66
N ALA A 210 -5.13 45.84 55.84
CA ALA A 210 -4.34 45.88 57.08
C ALA A 210 -3.81 44.48 57.42
N GLN A 211 -2.52 44.38 57.78
CA GLN A 211 -1.79 43.09 57.90
C GLN A 211 -0.84 43.02 59.10
N GLY A 212 -0.84 43.98 60.03
CA GLY A 212 0.05 43.98 61.19
C GLY A 212 1.50 44.35 60.89
N ARG A 213 1.81 44.77 59.65
CA ARG A 213 3.17 45.06 59.16
C ARG A 213 3.20 46.26 58.22
N ASP A 214 4.38 46.86 58.11
CA ASP A 214 4.65 47.93 57.15
C ASP A 214 4.47 47.45 55.70
N ILE A 215 4.07 48.38 54.82
CA ILE A 215 3.72 48.09 53.43
C ILE A 215 4.83 48.60 52.50
N ALA A 216 5.20 47.78 51.53
CA ALA A 216 5.99 48.17 50.36
C ALA A 216 5.38 47.46 49.12
N LEU A 217 5.06 48.23 48.08
CA LEU A 217 4.33 47.75 46.91
C LEU A 217 4.75 48.50 45.64
N THR A 218 5.18 47.76 44.62
CA THR A 218 5.22 48.26 43.24
C THR A 218 3.81 48.25 42.66
N LEU A 219 3.37 49.37 42.08
CA LEU A 219 2.02 49.46 41.54
C LEU A 219 1.87 48.67 40.22
N SER A 220 0.63 48.46 39.78
CA SER A 220 0.35 47.85 38.48
C SER A 220 0.73 48.78 37.32
N TYR A 221 1.09 48.21 36.16
CA TYR A 221 1.18 48.97 34.91
C TYR A 221 -0.16 49.63 34.49
N GLN A 222 -1.28 49.12 35.01
CA GLN A 222 -2.63 49.70 34.87
C GLN A 222 -3.01 50.66 36.01
N ALA A 223 -2.07 51.01 36.91
CA ALA A 223 -2.35 51.96 37.97
C ALA A 223 -2.74 53.32 37.38
N LYS A 224 -3.81 53.90 37.93
CA LYS A 224 -4.33 55.20 37.54
C LYS A 224 -4.00 56.24 38.59
N ASP A 225 -3.85 57.48 38.14
CA ASP A 225 -3.88 58.62 39.04
C ASP A 225 -5.33 59.00 39.40
N THR A 226 -5.48 59.94 40.32
CA THR A 226 -6.78 60.40 40.81
C THR A 226 -7.67 61.05 39.75
N SER A 227 -7.15 61.44 38.59
CA SER A 227 -7.96 61.89 37.44
C SER A 227 -8.48 60.74 36.56
N GLY A 228 -8.07 59.49 36.82
CA GLY A 228 -8.48 58.31 36.07
C GLY A 228 -7.62 58.01 34.83
N GLU A 229 -6.62 58.84 34.55
CA GLU A 229 -5.57 58.57 33.58
C GLU A 229 -4.59 57.52 34.12
N LEU A 230 -3.99 56.73 33.22
CA LEU A 230 -2.88 55.85 33.59
C LEU A 230 -1.67 56.66 34.07
N VAL A 231 -1.00 56.18 35.11
CA VAL A 231 0.31 56.70 35.52
C VAL A 231 1.28 56.53 34.34
N LYS A 232 1.92 57.63 33.95
CA LYS A 232 2.67 57.75 32.69
C LYS A 232 3.99 58.53 32.86
N ALA A 233 4.91 58.33 31.94
CA ALA A 233 6.19 59.04 31.87
C ALA A 233 6.05 60.56 31.65
N ASN A 234 7.12 61.27 32.00
CA ASN A 234 7.26 62.72 31.93
C ASN A 234 6.20 63.49 32.75
N GLN A 235 5.60 62.80 33.73
CA GLN A 235 4.65 63.36 34.68
C GLN A 235 5.21 63.16 36.10
N SER A 236 5.17 64.24 36.87
CA SER A 236 5.46 64.22 38.30
C SER A 236 4.21 63.90 39.10
N TYR A 237 4.37 63.08 40.13
CA TYR A 237 3.32 62.62 41.04
C TYR A 237 3.75 62.78 42.49
N VAL A 238 2.78 62.79 43.40
CA VAL A 238 2.92 62.51 44.83
C VAL A 238 1.93 61.41 45.20
N VAL A 239 2.19 60.71 46.29
CA VAL A 239 1.36 59.60 46.76
C VAL A 239 0.77 59.94 48.14
N TYR A 240 -0.51 59.64 48.32
CA TYR A 240 -1.20 59.72 49.62
C TYR A 240 -1.74 58.34 49.98
N VAL A 241 -1.86 58.08 51.28
CA VAL A 241 -2.48 56.88 51.83
C VAL A 241 -3.66 57.31 52.69
N LEU A 242 -4.85 56.86 52.34
CA LEU A 242 -6.04 56.97 53.19
C LEU A 242 -6.11 55.72 54.06
N THR A 243 -5.96 55.88 55.38
CA THR A 243 -6.34 54.83 56.34
C THR A 243 -7.86 54.83 56.42
N VAL A 244 -8.51 53.77 55.95
CA VAL A 244 -9.98 53.65 55.94
C VAL A 244 -10.44 53.04 57.25
N GLY A 245 -11.33 53.73 57.95
CA GLY A 245 -11.94 53.24 59.19
C GLY A 245 -12.94 52.10 58.96
N LYS A 246 -13.09 51.24 59.97
CA LYS A 246 -14.04 50.13 60.00
C LYS A 246 -15.32 50.56 60.72
N GLY A 247 -16.49 50.19 60.16
CA GLY A 247 -17.78 50.49 60.78
C GLY A 247 -18.03 51.99 60.90
N SER A 248 -18.22 52.47 62.12
CA SER A 248 -18.45 53.89 62.45
C SER A 248 -17.17 54.71 62.65
N THR A 249 -15.98 54.09 62.68
CA THR A 249 -14.71 54.81 62.83
C THR A 249 -14.41 55.67 61.60
N LEU A 250 -14.11 56.95 61.81
CA LEU A 250 -13.78 57.89 60.73
C LEU A 250 -12.43 57.57 60.10
N SER A 251 -12.32 57.78 58.78
CA SER A 251 -11.09 57.61 58.00
C SER A 251 -10.16 58.82 58.13
N VAL A 252 -8.87 58.67 57.78
CA VAL A 252 -7.89 59.76 57.81
C VAL A 252 -6.87 59.65 56.67
N LEU A 253 -6.51 60.79 56.09
CA LEU A 253 -5.54 60.87 54.99
C LEU A 253 -4.14 61.19 55.54
N SER A 254 -3.12 60.54 54.99
CA SER A 254 -1.72 60.84 55.28
C SER A 254 -1.29 62.22 54.76
N ASN A 255 -0.11 62.66 55.19
CA ASN A 255 0.65 63.65 54.42
C ASN A 255 1.08 63.05 53.07
N ALA A 256 1.38 63.92 52.10
CA ALA A 256 1.90 63.53 50.79
C ALA A 256 3.32 62.94 50.91
N SER A 257 3.65 62.05 49.98
CA SER A 257 5.04 61.63 49.73
C SER A 257 5.89 62.76 49.15
N GLN A 258 7.20 62.52 49.03
CA GLN A 258 8.05 63.27 48.11
C GLN A 258 7.48 63.27 46.69
N THR A 259 7.76 64.32 45.92
CA THR A 259 7.45 64.33 44.49
C THR A 259 8.37 63.38 43.74
N VAL A 260 7.78 62.52 42.91
CA VAL A 260 8.46 61.53 42.08
C VAL A 260 8.11 61.76 40.62
N ALA A 261 9.11 61.81 39.74
CA ALA A 261 8.91 61.96 38.30
C ALA A 261 9.13 60.63 37.61
N ILE A 262 8.08 60.07 36.99
CA ILE A 262 8.23 58.87 36.15
C ILE A 262 8.95 59.28 34.87
N SER A 263 10.10 58.70 34.59
CA SER A 263 10.90 59.00 33.40
C SER A 263 11.11 57.77 32.55
N THR A 264 11.09 57.96 31.22
CA THR A 264 11.66 56.98 30.29
C THR A 264 13.13 57.28 30.11
N GLY A 265 14.02 56.37 30.47
CA GLY A 265 15.39 56.41 29.95
C GLY A 265 15.38 56.20 28.43
N SER A 266 16.51 56.53 27.79
CA SER A 266 16.68 56.48 26.33
C SER A 266 16.17 55.16 25.75
N SER A 267 15.09 55.23 24.99
CA SER A 267 14.45 54.05 24.41
C SER A 267 15.39 53.31 23.47
N VAL A 268 15.36 51.98 23.50
CA VAL A 268 16.04 51.18 22.47
C VAL A 268 15.42 51.42 21.09
N VAL A 269 16.15 51.10 20.03
CA VAL A 269 15.65 51.31 18.66
C VAL A 269 14.62 50.24 18.29
N ALA A 270 13.54 50.64 17.64
CA ALA A 270 12.52 49.73 17.12
C ALA A 270 13.06 48.89 15.95
N VAL A 271 12.59 47.65 15.81
CA VAL A 271 12.75 46.92 14.53
C VAL A 271 11.89 47.58 13.43
N THR A 272 12.29 47.38 12.18
CA THR A 272 11.56 47.84 10.99
C THR A 272 11.12 46.66 10.12
N ASN A 273 10.34 46.93 9.08
CA ASN A 273 9.93 45.94 8.06
C ASN A 273 9.26 44.68 8.65
N VAL A 274 8.36 44.84 9.63
CA VAL A 274 7.61 43.70 10.19
C VAL A 274 6.59 43.21 9.16
N VAL A 275 6.87 42.05 8.56
CA VAL A 275 6.07 41.42 7.52
C VAL A 275 5.62 40.03 7.98
N PRO A 276 4.33 39.83 8.27
CA PRO A 276 3.74 38.50 8.36
C PRO A 276 3.53 37.90 6.97
N SER A 277 3.64 36.58 6.89
CA SER A 277 3.40 35.77 5.70
C SER A 277 2.73 34.46 6.11
N ASP A 278 1.74 34.04 5.33
CA ASP A 278 1.09 32.73 5.45
C ASP A 278 1.98 31.72 4.70
N VAL A 279 2.49 30.68 5.38
CA VAL A 279 3.54 29.79 4.84
C VAL A 279 3.32 28.30 5.13
N SER A 280 2.26 27.95 5.85
CA SER A 280 1.92 26.57 6.18
C SER A 280 0.41 26.44 6.27
N GLU A 281 -0.06 25.20 6.39
CA GLU A 281 -1.48 24.89 6.34
C GLU A 281 -1.77 23.86 7.43
N TYR A 282 -1.84 24.31 8.67
CA TYR A 282 -2.13 23.53 9.86
C TYR A 282 -3.40 24.00 10.59
N GLY A 283 -3.91 25.20 10.28
CA GLY A 283 -5.03 25.84 10.96
C GLY A 283 -4.63 26.52 12.28
N ASP A 284 -3.32 26.69 12.53
CA ASP A 284 -2.77 27.15 13.80
C ASP A 284 -1.58 28.10 13.62
N GLY A 285 -0.93 28.49 14.72
CA GLY A 285 0.19 29.44 14.70
C GLY A 285 1.34 29.08 13.74
N ARG A 286 1.53 27.82 13.34
CA ARG A 286 2.58 27.41 12.39
C ARG A 286 2.41 28.00 10.99
N ASP A 287 1.21 28.45 10.66
CA ASP A 287 0.89 29.05 9.36
C ASP A 287 1.46 30.46 9.28
N LEU A 288 1.60 31.14 10.44
CA LEU A 288 2.17 32.47 10.54
C LEU A 288 3.71 32.43 10.65
N LYS A 289 4.38 32.90 9.60
CA LYS A 289 5.79 33.30 9.63
C LYS A 289 5.92 34.81 9.66
N VAL A 290 6.81 35.32 10.51
CA VAL A 290 7.09 36.73 10.71
C VAL A 290 8.54 37.01 10.39
N THR A 291 8.78 37.98 9.51
CA THR A 291 10.10 38.50 9.15
C THR A 291 10.21 39.97 9.56
N PHE A 292 11.36 40.41 10.06
CA PHE A 292 11.63 41.82 10.42
C PHE A 292 13.12 42.16 10.36
N THR A 293 13.44 43.45 10.20
CA THR A 293 14.82 43.97 10.16
C THR A 293 15.20 44.55 11.52
N LYS A 294 16.32 44.09 12.10
CA LYS A 294 16.82 44.64 13.37
C LYS A 294 17.49 46.01 13.21
N PRO A 295 17.61 46.82 14.29
CA PRO A 295 18.44 48.02 14.28
C PRO A 295 19.90 47.76 13.90
N ALA A 296 20.52 48.75 13.25
CA ALA A 296 21.96 48.74 12.97
C ALA A 296 22.79 48.63 14.26
N THR A 297 22.36 49.31 15.32
CA THR A 297 22.94 49.24 16.68
C THR A 297 21.92 48.66 17.66
N ASP A 298 22.18 47.44 18.15
CA ASP A 298 21.34 46.69 19.09
C ASP A 298 22.12 46.19 20.33
N THR A 299 23.16 46.96 20.71
CA THR A 299 23.97 46.71 21.92
C THR A 299 23.13 46.71 23.19
N ASN A 300 22.15 47.60 23.28
CA ASN A 300 21.28 47.76 24.45
C ASN A 300 19.99 46.92 24.36
N ILE A 301 19.89 46.02 23.37
CA ILE A 301 18.75 45.12 23.19
C ILE A 301 19.16 43.71 23.63
N SER A 302 18.35 43.03 24.42
CA SER A 302 18.56 41.62 24.80
C SER A 302 18.04 40.68 23.72
N ASN A 303 16.76 40.85 23.36
CA ASN A 303 16.03 40.03 22.40
C ASN A 303 14.85 40.82 21.80
N TYR A 304 14.14 40.18 20.87
CA TYR A 304 12.87 40.67 20.32
C TYR A 304 11.72 39.78 20.82
N ARG A 305 10.51 40.34 20.93
CA ARG A 305 9.27 39.59 21.20
C ARG A 305 8.28 39.87 20.08
N VAL A 306 7.90 38.83 19.33
CA VAL A 306 6.87 38.87 18.30
C VAL A 306 5.51 38.70 18.99
N MET A 307 4.60 39.66 18.76
CA MET A 307 3.29 39.74 19.38
C MET A 307 2.21 39.79 18.30
N VAL A 308 1.29 38.83 18.35
CA VAL A 308 0.20 38.70 17.38
C VAL A 308 -1.07 39.28 17.99
N VAL A 309 -1.59 40.34 17.38
CA VAL A 309 -2.74 41.10 17.89
C VAL A 309 -3.89 40.96 16.90
N LYS A 310 -5.11 40.67 17.35
CA LYS A 310 -6.30 40.75 16.47
C LYS A 310 -6.37 42.16 15.86
N THR A 311 -6.52 42.29 14.54
CA THR A 311 -6.46 43.58 13.82
C THR A 311 -7.44 44.62 14.40
N SER A 312 -8.61 44.18 14.88
CA SER A 312 -9.60 45.02 15.57
C SER A 312 -9.10 45.73 16.84
N ASN A 313 -8.03 45.21 17.46
CA ASN A 313 -7.40 45.78 18.66
C ASN A 313 -6.06 46.47 18.35
N ALA A 314 -5.53 46.39 17.13
CA ALA A 314 -4.20 46.87 16.77
C ALA A 314 -4.02 48.38 17.00
N SER A 315 -5.05 49.19 16.77
CA SER A 315 -5.02 50.65 17.01
C SER A 315 -4.91 51.05 18.49
N LYS A 316 -5.15 50.11 19.42
CA LYS A 316 -5.03 50.31 20.87
C LYS A 316 -3.77 49.64 21.45
N PHE A 317 -2.98 48.95 20.62
CA PHE A 317 -1.82 48.19 21.08
C PHE A 317 -0.57 49.07 21.08
N ASP A 318 -0.20 49.54 22.27
CA ASP A 318 0.95 50.41 22.50
C ASP A 318 2.08 49.68 23.25
N VAL A 319 3.19 50.39 23.52
CA VAL A 319 4.36 49.83 24.23
C VAL A 319 4.03 49.41 25.67
N ASN A 320 3.08 50.07 26.34
CA ASN A 320 2.64 49.70 27.69
C ASN A 320 1.88 48.37 27.68
N THR A 321 0.94 48.24 26.74
CA THR A 321 0.17 47.02 26.52
C THR A 321 1.11 45.87 26.15
N ALA A 322 2.08 46.10 25.26
CA ALA A 322 3.10 45.14 24.87
C ALA A 322 4.00 44.70 26.05
N ASN A 323 4.41 45.63 26.93
CA ASN A 323 5.19 45.30 28.11
C ASN A 323 4.43 44.39 29.10
N GLY A 324 3.10 44.51 29.17
CA GLY A 324 2.23 43.70 30.04
C GLY A 324 1.81 42.33 29.46
N VAL A 325 2.19 41.98 28.23
CA VAL A 325 1.81 40.68 27.62
C VAL A 325 2.53 39.53 28.33
N SER A 326 1.77 38.51 28.75
CA SER A 326 2.29 37.26 29.32
C SER A 326 3.29 36.57 28.38
N SER A 327 4.32 35.93 28.93
CA SER A 327 5.30 35.14 28.17
C SER A 327 4.72 33.93 27.44
N SER A 328 3.49 33.51 27.78
CA SER A 328 2.72 32.51 27.03
C SER A 328 2.09 33.03 25.74
N ASN A 329 2.07 34.35 25.54
CA ASN A 329 1.29 35.05 24.51
C ASN A 329 2.18 35.88 23.55
N TYR A 330 3.49 35.59 23.53
CA TYR A 330 4.44 36.15 22.55
C TYR A 330 5.54 35.13 22.21
N THR A 331 6.20 35.30 21.06
CA THR A 331 7.34 34.46 20.66
C THR A 331 8.65 35.24 20.81
N THR A 332 9.61 34.70 21.57
CA THR A 332 10.95 35.31 21.74
C THR A 332 11.84 34.99 20.54
N VAL A 333 12.51 36.00 19.98
CA VAL A 333 13.48 35.84 18.89
C VAL A 333 14.81 36.50 19.31
N TYR A 334 15.91 35.77 19.17
CA TYR A 334 17.25 36.22 19.56
C TYR A 334 18.01 36.91 18.40
N LYS A 335 19.05 37.68 18.75
CA LYS A 335 19.81 38.52 17.83
C LYS A 335 20.77 37.69 16.96
N SER A 336 20.36 37.29 15.76
CA SER A 336 21.26 36.76 14.72
C SER A 336 20.90 37.30 13.33
N GLY A 337 21.93 37.60 12.52
CA GLY A 337 21.74 38.23 11.21
C GLY A 337 21.25 39.68 11.26
N THR A 338 20.84 40.22 10.11
CA THR A 338 20.28 41.57 9.94
C THR A 338 18.76 41.55 9.77
N THR A 339 18.25 40.58 9.01
CA THR A 339 16.83 40.26 8.87
C THR A 339 16.56 38.97 9.62
N LEU A 340 15.68 39.05 10.62
CA LEU A 340 15.28 37.93 11.46
C LEU A 340 13.98 37.35 10.92
N THR A 341 13.79 36.05 11.11
CA THR A 341 12.58 35.34 10.67
C THR A 341 12.25 34.26 11.68
N THR A 342 10.97 34.13 12.03
CA THR A 342 10.47 33.07 12.88
C THR A 342 9.13 32.56 12.34
N THR A 343 8.94 31.25 12.33
CA THR A 343 7.63 30.63 12.17
C THR A 343 7.12 30.27 13.56
N LEU A 344 5.86 30.61 13.84
CA LEU A 344 5.27 30.40 15.15
C LEU A 344 4.95 28.91 15.41
N SER A 345 4.61 28.56 16.64
CA SER A 345 4.29 27.18 17.05
C SER A 345 2.78 26.90 17.00
N SER A 346 2.39 25.62 17.02
CA SER A 346 0.98 25.21 17.16
C SER A 346 0.34 25.65 18.47
N SER A 347 1.16 25.89 19.50
CA SER A 347 0.76 26.41 20.80
C SER A 347 0.75 27.94 20.90
N SER A 348 1.11 28.65 19.82
CA SER A 348 1.23 30.11 19.85
C SER A 348 -0.12 30.80 19.98
N ARG A 349 -0.14 31.86 20.80
CA ARG A 349 -1.34 32.60 21.18
C ARG A 349 -1.26 34.06 20.74
N ASP A 350 -2.41 34.65 20.51
CA ASP A 350 -2.54 36.10 20.37
C ASP A 350 -2.36 36.80 21.74
N THR A 351 -2.23 38.12 21.74
CA THR A 351 -2.04 38.90 22.97
C THR A 351 -3.22 38.84 23.94
N SER A 352 -4.40 38.37 23.52
CA SER A 352 -5.55 38.09 24.41
C SER A 352 -5.50 36.69 25.05
N GLY A 353 -4.57 35.83 24.61
CA GLY A 353 -4.39 34.47 25.13
C GLY A 353 -5.18 33.40 24.39
N GLU A 354 -5.90 33.74 23.31
CA GLU A 354 -6.50 32.75 22.42
C GLU A 354 -5.43 32.12 21.51
N LEU A 355 -5.63 30.87 21.10
CA LEU A 355 -4.78 30.26 20.06
C LEU A 355 -4.96 31.02 18.73
N ILE A 356 -3.85 31.22 18.02
CA ILE A 356 -3.85 31.74 16.66
C ILE A 356 -4.54 30.70 15.75
N LYS A 357 -5.48 31.17 14.92
CA LYS A 357 -6.37 30.31 14.11
C LYS A 357 -6.82 30.99 12.82
N ASN A 358 -7.25 30.19 11.86
CA ASN A 358 -7.64 30.66 10.53
C ASN A 358 -8.95 31.47 10.54
N GLY A 359 -9.12 32.32 9.52
CA GLY A 359 -10.28 33.22 9.36
C GLY A 359 -10.30 34.45 10.28
N VAL A 360 -9.32 34.60 11.19
CA VAL A 360 -9.16 35.79 12.02
C VAL A 360 -8.10 36.71 11.40
N SER A 361 -8.39 38.01 11.35
CA SER A 361 -7.42 39.01 10.92
C SER A 361 -6.51 39.40 12.08
N TYR A 362 -5.19 39.35 11.85
CA TYR A 362 -4.15 39.73 12.79
C TYR A 362 -3.22 40.82 12.24
N THR A 363 -2.72 41.66 13.14
CA THR A 363 -1.61 42.59 12.95
C THR A 363 -0.47 42.16 13.86
N VAL A 364 0.76 42.10 13.33
CA VAL A 364 1.94 41.69 14.10
C VAL A 364 2.73 42.92 14.53
N PHE A 365 3.14 42.93 15.79
CA PHE A 365 4.07 43.89 16.36
C PHE A 365 5.30 43.17 16.89
N VAL A 366 6.43 43.87 16.96
CA VAL A 366 7.67 43.32 17.52
C VAL A 366 8.23 44.31 18.54
N LEU A 367 8.42 43.84 19.77
CA LEU A 367 9.00 44.62 20.86
C LEU A 367 10.52 44.37 20.91
N SER A 368 11.32 45.41 20.69
CA SER A 368 12.74 45.45 21.08
C SER A 368 12.84 45.51 22.60
N VAL A 369 13.40 44.47 23.21
CA VAL A 369 13.53 44.36 24.67
C VAL A 369 14.90 44.89 25.11
N SER A 370 14.91 45.81 26.07
CA SER A 370 16.13 46.34 26.67
C SER A 370 16.93 45.26 27.41
N ASN A 371 18.26 45.33 27.34
CA ASN A 371 19.15 44.52 28.18
C ASN A 371 19.33 45.09 29.60
N ASN A 372 18.93 46.34 29.84
CA ASN A 372 18.94 47.00 31.15
C ASN A 372 17.70 47.87 31.30
N ALA A 373 16.65 47.30 31.91
CA ALA A 373 15.37 47.98 32.14
C ALA A 373 15.46 49.20 33.08
N ASN A 374 16.59 49.40 33.77
CA ASN A 374 16.84 50.54 34.64
C ASN A 374 17.52 51.73 33.93
N THR A 375 17.96 51.56 32.68
CA THR A 375 18.62 52.63 31.89
C THR A 375 18.03 52.88 30.51
N ASN A 376 17.35 51.87 29.94
CA ASN A 376 16.75 51.95 28.61
C ASN A 376 15.38 51.30 28.59
N SER A 377 14.39 52.02 28.05
CA SER A 377 13.02 51.55 27.88
C SER A 377 12.88 50.65 26.64
N ASN A 378 11.99 49.66 26.70
CA ASN A 378 11.63 48.82 25.55
C ASN A 378 10.99 49.67 24.42
N LYS A 379 11.05 49.19 23.18
CA LYS A 379 10.44 49.90 22.04
C LYS A 379 9.65 48.97 21.14
N LEU A 380 8.38 49.33 20.91
CA LEU A 380 7.50 48.63 19.98
C LEU A 380 7.76 49.12 18.54
N SER A 381 7.71 48.19 17.59
CA SER A 381 7.64 48.50 16.16
C SER A 381 6.34 49.19 15.78
N ASN A 382 6.28 49.74 14.57
CA ASN A 382 4.98 49.93 13.91
C ASN A 382 4.31 48.56 13.72
N GLY A 383 2.98 48.52 13.71
CA GLY A 383 2.23 47.32 13.34
C GLY A 383 2.44 46.97 11.87
N SER A 384 2.43 45.69 11.55
CA SER A 384 2.46 45.21 10.17
C SER A 384 1.19 45.56 9.39
N SER A 385 1.19 45.31 8.08
CA SER A 385 -0.08 45.08 7.36
C SER A 385 -0.85 43.92 8.00
N SER A 386 -2.17 43.97 7.96
CA SER A 386 -3.01 42.88 8.47
C SER A 386 -2.91 41.64 7.61
N ILE A 387 -2.87 40.46 8.24
CA ILE A 387 -2.94 39.15 7.60
C ILE A 387 -4.20 38.41 8.06
N ILE A 388 -4.80 37.60 7.19
CA ILE A 388 -5.77 36.58 7.57
C ILE A 388 -5.11 35.25 7.21
N LEU A 389 -4.97 34.37 8.19
CA LEU A 389 -4.51 33.00 7.94
C LEU A 389 -5.68 32.25 7.28
N ASN A 390 -5.44 31.69 6.11
CA ASN A 390 -6.48 31.02 5.33
C ASN A 390 -6.35 29.51 5.49
N ASN A 391 -7.47 28.77 5.53
CA ASN A 391 -7.41 27.37 5.10
C ASN A 391 -7.29 27.39 3.58
N ASN A 392 -6.14 27.03 3.00
CA ASN A 392 -6.19 26.56 1.63
C ASN A 392 -7.03 25.27 1.60
N PRO A 393 -8.09 25.21 0.77
CA PRO A 393 -9.00 24.07 0.77
C PRO A 393 -8.26 22.80 0.33
N VAL A 394 -8.74 21.64 0.77
CA VAL A 394 -8.07 20.36 0.42
C VAL A 394 -8.06 20.16 -1.09
N VAL A 395 -6.96 19.69 -1.65
CA VAL A 395 -6.79 19.67 -3.11
C VAL A 395 -7.79 18.69 -3.76
N ALA A 396 -8.29 19.05 -4.94
CA ALA A 396 -9.11 18.15 -5.75
C ALA A 396 -8.30 16.90 -6.16
N PRO A 397 -8.82 15.67 -6.00
CA PRO A 397 -8.19 14.49 -6.55
C PRO A 397 -8.33 14.51 -8.09
N VAL A 398 -7.32 13.99 -8.80
CA VAL A 398 -7.33 13.93 -10.27
C VAL A 398 -7.73 12.53 -10.71
N ILE A 399 -8.91 12.41 -11.31
CA ILE A 399 -9.35 11.16 -11.95
C ILE A 399 -8.40 10.88 -13.13
N THR A 400 -7.75 9.72 -13.10
CA THR A 400 -6.81 9.29 -14.13
C THR A 400 -7.44 8.34 -15.13
N ARG A 401 -8.41 7.52 -14.70
CA ARG A 401 -9.15 6.60 -15.55
C ARG A 401 -10.47 6.19 -14.94
N VAL A 402 -11.45 5.90 -15.78
CA VAL A 402 -12.70 5.23 -15.41
C VAL A 402 -12.91 4.13 -16.45
N ASP A 403 -13.00 2.89 -15.99
CA ASP A 403 -13.01 1.69 -16.84
C ASP A 403 -14.29 0.87 -16.58
N ASP A 404 -14.77 0.20 -17.62
CA ASP A 404 -15.74 -0.89 -17.56
C ASP A 404 -14.93 -2.19 -17.37
N VAL A 405 -15.05 -2.85 -16.22
CA VAL A 405 -14.16 -3.95 -15.78
C VAL A 405 -14.89 -5.26 -15.46
N GLY A 406 -16.20 -5.32 -15.69
CA GLY A 406 -17.05 -6.47 -15.40
C GLY A 406 -18.34 -6.47 -16.22
N ASP A 407 -19.03 -7.61 -16.20
CA ASP A 407 -20.30 -7.84 -16.92
C ASP A 407 -21.46 -8.18 -15.94
N TYR A 408 -21.39 -7.75 -14.68
CA TYR A 408 -22.38 -8.07 -13.64
C TYR A 408 -23.73 -7.36 -13.82
N GLY A 409 -23.78 -6.31 -14.64
CA GLY A 409 -24.93 -5.44 -14.84
C GLY A 409 -25.15 -4.42 -13.73
N ASP A 410 -24.16 -4.23 -12.86
CA ASP A 410 -24.26 -3.42 -11.63
C ASP A 410 -23.00 -2.61 -11.33
N GLY A 411 -22.92 -1.98 -10.14
CA GLY A 411 -21.79 -1.13 -9.78
C GLY A 411 -20.41 -1.80 -9.81
N ARG A 412 -20.33 -3.14 -9.76
CA ARG A 412 -19.04 -3.87 -9.86
C ARG A 412 -18.37 -3.75 -11.23
N ASP A 413 -19.10 -3.30 -12.23
CA ASP A 413 -18.58 -3.11 -13.58
C ASP A 413 -17.80 -1.80 -13.69
N LEU A 414 -18.05 -0.83 -12.79
CA LEU A 414 -17.40 0.47 -12.80
C LEU A 414 -16.15 0.50 -11.91
N SER A 415 -14.96 0.68 -12.52
CA SER A 415 -13.71 0.93 -11.81
C SER A 415 -13.26 2.38 -11.95
N VAL A 416 -12.90 3.02 -10.84
CA VAL A 416 -12.51 4.43 -10.79
C VAL A 416 -11.09 4.57 -10.27
N SER A 417 -10.18 5.03 -11.13
CA SER A 417 -8.78 5.32 -10.81
C SER A 417 -8.54 6.82 -10.65
N PHE A 418 -7.88 7.22 -9.56
CA PHE A 418 -7.48 8.59 -9.32
C PHE A 418 -6.15 8.72 -8.56
N ASN A 419 -5.44 9.81 -8.83
CA ASN A 419 -4.23 10.16 -8.08
C ASN A 419 -4.60 10.58 -6.65
N LYS A 420 -3.83 10.10 -5.67
CA LYS A 420 -3.93 10.62 -4.30
C LYS A 420 -3.56 12.10 -4.28
N VAL A 421 -4.13 12.86 -3.35
CA VAL A 421 -3.64 14.23 -3.12
C VAL A 421 -2.22 14.20 -2.53
N SER A 422 -1.48 15.28 -2.73
CA SER A 422 -0.09 15.42 -2.25
C SER A 422 -0.03 15.33 -0.72
N ASP A 423 -0.88 16.10 -0.03
CA ASP A 423 -1.01 16.12 1.43
C ASP A 423 -2.32 15.47 1.90
N GLU A 424 -2.24 14.17 2.21
CA GLU A 424 -3.36 13.38 2.73
C GLU A 424 -3.58 13.53 4.25
N SER A 425 -2.82 14.39 4.94
CA SER A 425 -3.04 14.65 6.38
C SER A 425 -4.32 15.46 6.63
N ARG A 426 -4.70 16.32 5.65
CA ARG A 426 -5.83 17.26 5.74
C ARG A 426 -7.18 16.65 5.36
N ILE A 427 -7.18 15.48 4.71
CA ILE A 427 -8.40 14.77 4.32
C ILE A 427 -8.65 13.54 5.19
N GLY A 428 -9.92 13.25 5.50
CA GLY A 428 -10.33 12.04 6.22
C GLY A 428 -10.53 10.85 5.28
N SER A 429 -11.22 11.08 4.17
CA SER A 429 -11.56 10.09 3.16
C SER A 429 -11.76 10.75 1.79
N TYR A 430 -11.97 9.93 0.76
CA TYR A 430 -12.50 10.35 -0.54
C TYR A 430 -13.96 9.89 -0.67
N ARG A 431 -14.73 10.58 -1.52
CA ARG A 431 -16.07 10.12 -1.96
C ARG A 431 -16.12 10.06 -3.48
N ILE A 432 -16.63 8.96 -4.03
CA ILE A 432 -16.88 8.78 -5.46
C ILE A 432 -18.38 8.98 -5.70
N PHE A 433 -18.70 9.93 -6.57
CA PHE A 433 -20.06 10.22 -7.02
C PHE A 433 -20.21 9.77 -8.47
N VAL A 434 -21.23 8.96 -8.75
CA VAL A 434 -21.59 8.54 -10.11
C VAL A 434 -22.83 9.33 -10.51
N VAL A 435 -22.75 10.07 -11.61
CA VAL A 435 -23.78 11.02 -12.05
C VAL A 435 -24.15 10.68 -13.48
N LYS A 436 -25.45 10.65 -13.82
CA LYS A 436 -25.86 10.43 -15.21
C LYS A 436 -25.32 11.57 -16.10
N GLU A 437 -24.90 11.24 -17.31
CA GLU A 437 -24.27 12.16 -18.30
C GLU A 437 -25.02 13.50 -18.42
N ASN A 438 -26.34 13.44 -18.51
CA ASN A 438 -27.24 14.59 -18.68
C ASN A 438 -27.35 15.50 -17.44
N TYR A 439 -26.94 15.04 -16.25
CA TYR A 439 -26.94 15.84 -15.02
C TYR A 439 -25.54 16.29 -14.59
N ALA A 440 -24.48 15.68 -15.13
CA ALA A 440 -23.09 15.97 -14.76
C ALA A 440 -22.70 17.44 -14.90
N TYR A 441 -23.17 18.14 -15.95
CA TYR A 441 -22.88 19.56 -16.17
C TYR A 441 -23.35 20.50 -15.05
N ASN A 442 -24.40 20.13 -14.32
CA ASN A 442 -24.95 20.92 -13.21
C ASN A 442 -24.44 20.45 -11.83
N PHE A 443 -23.79 19.27 -11.78
CA PHE A 443 -23.29 18.70 -10.54
C PHE A 443 -22.00 19.40 -10.10
N ASN A 444 -22.06 20.03 -8.93
CA ASN A 444 -20.99 20.86 -8.37
C ASN A 444 -20.78 20.55 -6.89
N LEU A 445 -19.81 21.21 -6.25
CA LEU A 445 -19.46 20.97 -4.84
C LEU A 445 -20.66 21.14 -3.88
N THR A 446 -21.55 22.10 -4.12
CA THR A 446 -22.73 22.32 -3.27
C THR A 446 -23.70 21.15 -3.37
N THR A 447 -23.99 20.67 -4.58
CA THR A 447 -24.86 19.50 -4.78
C THR A 447 -24.19 18.24 -4.24
N ALA A 448 -22.89 18.05 -4.46
CA ALA A 448 -22.12 16.89 -3.98
C ALA A 448 -22.10 16.78 -2.44
N ASN A 449 -22.00 17.89 -1.72
CA ASN A 449 -22.08 17.92 -0.26
C ASN A 449 -23.48 17.58 0.28
N ALA A 450 -24.53 17.79 -0.52
CA ALA A 450 -25.92 17.46 -0.15
C ALA A 450 -26.34 16.03 -0.49
N VAL A 451 -25.54 15.27 -1.26
CA VAL A 451 -25.84 13.87 -1.59
C VAL A 451 -25.80 12.99 -0.34
N SER A 452 -26.84 12.17 -0.17
CA SER A 452 -26.95 11.19 0.92
C SER A 452 -25.82 10.15 0.89
N SER A 453 -25.38 9.68 2.05
CA SER A 453 -24.31 8.67 2.18
C SER A 453 -24.62 7.31 1.56
N TYR A 454 -25.90 7.04 1.24
CA TYR A 454 -26.32 5.86 0.49
C TYR A 454 -26.14 5.98 -1.03
N ASN A 455 -25.87 7.20 -1.54
CA ASN A 455 -25.82 7.55 -2.97
C ASN A 455 -24.41 7.97 -3.44
N TYR A 456 -23.37 7.62 -2.67
CA TYR A 456 -21.97 7.75 -3.07
C TYR A 456 -21.13 6.61 -2.49
N THR A 457 -19.97 6.32 -3.07
CA THR A 457 -19.02 5.35 -2.50
C THR A 457 -17.99 6.07 -1.65
N ASN A 458 -17.93 5.80 -0.34
CA ASN A 458 -16.88 6.32 0.53
C ASN A 458 -15.62 5.45 0.41
N VAL A 459 -14.46 6.09 0.24
CA VAL A 459 -13.19 5.41 -0.01
C VAL A 459 -12.13 5.88 0.99
N ASN A 460 -11.49 4.92 1.66
CA ASN A 460 -10.46 5.19 2.65
C ASN A 460 -9.12 5.52 1.97
N LYS A 461 -8.30 6.33 2.66
CA LYS A 461 -6.93 6.64 2.23
C LYS A 461 -6.06 5.39 2.33
N THR A 462 -5.18 5.19 1.35
CA THR A 462 -4.22 4.08 1.31
C THR A 462 -2.76 4.55 1.39
N GLY A 463 -2.50 5.85 1.23
CA GLY A 463 -1.15 6.41 1.04
C GLY A 463 -0.62 6.30 -0.40
N TYR A 464 -1.37 5.65 -1.29
CA TYR A 464 -1.05 5.43 -2.69
C TYR A 464 -2.17 5.95 -3.61
N ASN A 465 -1.93 6.01 -4.92
CA ASN A 465 -3.00 6.21 -5.89
C ASN A 465 -4.06 5.10 -5.75
N ILE A 466 -5.33 5.45 -5.97
CA ILE A 466 -6.46 4.58 -5.68
C ILE A 466 -7.08 4.10 -6.98
N ASN A 467 -7.35 2.79 -7.07
CA ASN A 467 -8.25 2.21 -8.05
C ASN A 467 -9.37 1.48 -7.28
N GLN A 468 -10.59 1.97 -7.42
CA GLN A 468 -11.76 1.48 -6.68
C GLN A 468 -12.81 0.93 -7.65
N VAL A 469 -13.00 -0.38 -7.63
CA VAL A 469 -14.20 -1.04 -8.19
C VAL A 469 -15.36 -0.80 -7.22
N LEU A 470 -16.54 -0.40 -7.71
CA LEU A 470 -17.68 -0.14 -6.82
C LEU A 470 -18.38 -1.45 -6.39
N SER A 471 -19.30 -1.36 -5.44
CA SER A 471 -20.06 -2.52 -4.94
C SER A 471 -21.29 -2.81 -5.81
N SER A 472 -21.84 -4.02 -5.71
CA SER A 472 -23.06 -4.42 -6.44
C SER A 472 -24.27 -3.54 -6.12
N GLY A 473 -24.34 -3.04 -4.89
CA GLY A 473 -25.38 -2.12 -4.43
C GLY A 473 -25.08 -0.63 -4.67
N ALA A 474 -24.01 -0.29 -5.38
CA ALA A 474 -23.63 1.10 -5.61
C ALA A 474 -24.68 1.86 -6.44
N ARG A 475 -24.90 3.12 -6.05
CA ARG A 475 -25.94 3.99 -6.61
C ARG A 475 -25.34 5.23 -7.25
N ASP A 476 -26.04 5.76 -8.23
CA ASP A 476 -25.83 7.13 -8.69
C ASP A 476 -26.36 8.14 -7.67
N VAL A 477 -26.04 9.42 -7.86
CA VAL A 477 -26.42 10.51 -6.94
C VAL A 477 -27.93 10.66 -6.77
N ASP A 478 -28.73 10.26 -7.77
CA ASP A 478 -30.19 10.26 -7.72
C ASP A 478 -30.75 9.07 -6.90
N GLY A 479 -29.89 8.14 -6.48
CA GLY A 479 -30.24 6.96 -5.70
C GLY A 479 -30.67 5.76 -6.55
N SER A 480 -30.55 5.80 -7.87
CA SER A 480 -30.75 4.63 -8.73
C SER A 480 -29.53 3.72 -8.65
N THR A 481 -29.70 2.40 -8.70
CA THR A 481 -28.56 1.48 -8.83
C THR A 481 -27.85 1.72 -10.16
N ILE A 482 -26.52 1.73 -10.11
CA ILE A 482 -25.66 1.76 -11.29
C ILE A 482 -25.96 0.52 -12.14
N ARG A 483 -26.08 0.68 -13.47
CA ARG A 483 -26.54 -0.38 -14.38
C ARG A 483 -26.15 -0.12 -15.84
N ASN A 484 -26.21 -1.18 -16.64
CA ASN A 484 -25.89 -1.15 -18.07
C ASN A 484 -26.82 -0.24 -18.90
N GLY A 485 -26.29 0.27 -20.02
CA GLY A 485 -27.03 1.08 -20.99
C GLY A 485 -27.31 2.52 -20.55
N VAL A 486 -26.86 2.93 -19.36
CA VAL A 486 -26.92 4.32 -18.89
C VAL A 486 -25.52 4.94 -19.02
N SER A 487 -25.47 6.15 -19.57
CA SER A 487 -24.23 6.93 -19.63
C SER A 487 -24.03 7.71 -18.33
N TYR A 488 -22.85 7.57 -17.73
CA TYR A 488 -22.45 8.19 -16.48
C TYR A 488 -21.16 9.00 -16.64
N ARG A 489 -20.95 9.95 -15.73
CA ARG A 489 -19.65 10.53 -15.40
C ARG A 489 -19.39 10.38 -13.92
N VAL A 490 -18.11 10.30 -13.57
CA VAL A 490 -17.66 10.13 -12.20
C VAL A 490 -17.01 11.42 -11.71
N PHE A 491 -17.29 11.79 -10.47
CA PHE A 491 -16.57 12.81 -9.72
C PHE A 491 -15.94 12.17 -8.47
N VAL A 492 -14.79 12.66 -8.04
CA VAL A 492 -14.16 12.25 -6.77
C VAL A 492 -13.94 13.49 -5.92
N MET A 493 -14.29 13.41 -4.63
CA MET A 493 -14.19 14.53 -3.69
C MET A 493 -13.23 14.21 -2.55
N SER A 494 -12.31 15.13 -2.29
CA SER A 494 -11.50 15.18 -1.07
C SER A 494 -12.38 15.65 0.09
N VAL A 495 -12.50 14.85 1.15
CA VAL A 495 -13.27 15.21 2.35
C VAL A 495 -12.32 15.70 3.44
N GLY A 496 -12.41 16.97 3.83
CA GLY A 496 -11.53 17.55 4.86
C GLY A 496 -11.77 16.98 6.26
N THR A 497 -10.71 16.94 7.09
CA THR A 497 -10.76 16.44 8.48
C THR A 497 -10.07 17.39 9.47
N GLY A 498 -10.33 17.25 10.77
CA GLY A 498 -9.80 18.15 11.80
C GLY A 498 -10.17 19.61 11.53
N SER A 499 -9.17 20.50 11.48
CA SER A 499 -9.34 21.93 11.12
C SER A 499 -9.87 22.18 9.71
N TYR A 500 -9.95 21.14 8.86
CA TYR A 500 -10.44 21.20 7.47
C TYR A 500 -11.86 20.63 7.29
N VAL A 501 -12.56 20.26 8.37
CA VAL A 501 -13.95 19.79 8.27
C VAL A 501 -14.82 20.82 7.55
N GLY A 502 -15.50 20.39 6.49
CA GLY A 502 -16.33 21.24 5.64
C GLY A 502 -15.59 21.87 4.45
N SER A 503 -14.25 21.88 4.43
CA SER A 503 -13.43 22.42 3.33
C SER A 503 -13.31 21.47 2.12
N ASN A 504 -14.34 20.66 1.85
CA ASN A 504 -14.31 19.61 0.83
C ASN A 504 -14.10 20.19 -0.59
N VAL A 505 -13.44 19.45 -1.48
CA VAL A 505 -13.25 19.86 -2.88
C VAL A 505 -13.49 18.71 -3.84
N LEU A 506 -14.33 18.99 -4.84
CA LEU A 506 -14.75 18.07 -5.90
C LEU A 506 -13.81 18.15 -7.10
N SER A 507 -13.48 17.03 -7.71
CA SER A 507 -12.75 16.96 -8.98
C SER A 507 -13.57 17.52 -10.15
N SER A 508 -12.92 17.79 -11.27
CA SER A 508 -13.60 17.74 -12.57
C SER A 508 -14.17 16.34 -12.82
N TYR A 509 -15.23 16.23 -13.61
CA TYR A 509 -15.79 14.93 -13.97
C TYR A 509 -14.89 14.13 -14.93
N SER A 510 -15.05 12.81 -14.93
CA SER A 510 -14.45 11.92 -15.93
C SER A 510 -15.03 12.14 -17.34
N SER A 511 -14.38 11.55 -18.34
CA SER A 511 -15.06 11.24 -19.61
C SER A 511 -16.35 10.44 -19.36
N ALA A 512 -17.28 10.56 -20.30
CA ALA A 512 -18.50 9.74 -20.33
C ALA A 512 -18.14 8.25 -20.38
N ILE A 513 -18.83 7.43 -19.60
CA ILE A 513 -18.77 5.97 -19.69
C ILE A 513 -20.19 5.41 -19.76
N VAL A 514 -20.44 4.51 -20.70
CA VAL A 514 -21.66 3.70 -20.73
C VAL A 514 -21.25 2.32 -20.26
N LEU A 515 -21.83 1.85 -19.16
CA LEU A 515 -21.63 0.46 -18.76
C LEU A 515 -22.29 -0.42 -19.82
N SER A 516 -21.46 -1.23 -20.46
CA SER A 516 -21.86 -2.13 -21.52
C SER A 516 -22.04 -3.52 -20.93
N GLY A 517 -23.16 -4.18 -21.23
CA GLY A 517 -23.27 -5.62 -20.96
C GLY A 517 -22.43 -6.38 -21.95
N ASN A 518 -21.10 -6.33 -21.82
CA ASN A 518 -20.16 -6.63 -22.89
C ASN A 518 -19.85 -8.12 -23.01
N SER A 519 -20.91 -8.91 -22.93
CA SER A 519 -20.90 -10.34 -23.08
C SER A 519 -20.45 -10.84 -24.48
N ASN A 520 -20.23 -9.93 -25.45
CA ASN A 520 -19.59 -10.23 -26.73
C ASN A 520 -18.13 -10.67 -26.54
N VAL A 521 -17.89 -11.97 -26.65
CA VAL A 521 -16.53 -12.52 -26.60
C VAL A 521 -15.85 -12.48 -27.97
N SER A 522 -14.52 -12.35 -27.97
CA SER A 522 -13.70 -12.34 -29.19
C SER A 522 -13.36 -13.76 -29.68
N THR A 523 -13.12 -13.91 -30.98
CA THR A 523 -12.76 -15.20 -31.59
C THR A 523 -11.33 -15.59 -31.22
N VAL A 524 -11.09 -16.90 -31.09
CA VAL A 524 -9.72 -17.41 -31.02
C VAL A 524 -9.01 -17.20 -32.36
N THR A 525 -7.69 -17.09 -32.34
CA THR A 525 -6.87 -16.90 -33.55
C THR A 525 -5.83 -18.00 -33.68
N ASN A 526 -5.25 -18.17 -34.87
CA ASN A 526 -4.24 -19.20 -35.17
C ASN A 526 -4.71 -20.62 -34.76
N LEU A 527 -5.95 -20.98 -35.12
CA LEU A 527 -6.48 -22.32 -34.94
C LEU A 527 -5.75 -23.29 -35.87
N ASP A 528 -5.01 -24.20 -35.26
CA ASP A 528 -4.23 -25.24 -35.92
C ASP A 528 -4.55 -26.61 -35.32
N VAL A 529 -4.58 -27.65 -36.17
CA VAL A 529 -5.05 -28.98 -35.82
C VAL A 529 -4.13 -30.01 -36.44
N ASN A 530 -3.57 -30.88 -35.61
CA ASN A 530 -2.57 -31.87 -36.02
C ASN A 530 -3.00 -33.27 -35.58
N ASP A 531 -2.58 -34.26 -36.37
CA ASP A 531 -2.60 -35.68 -36.02
C ASP A 531 -1.31 -35.96 -35.22
N VAL A 532 -1.43 -36.45 -33.98
CA VAL A 532 -0.28 -36.50 -33.04
C VAL A 532 -0.13 -37.81 -32.27
N SER A 533 -0.99 -38.78 -32.52
CA SER A 533 -1.01 -40.07 -31.83
C SER A 533 -1.74 -41.10 -32.69
N ASP A 534 -1.64 -42.38 -32.32
CA ASP A 534 -2.16 -43.50 -33.13
C ASP A 534 -3.17 -44.36 -32.35
N TYR A 535 -3.94 -43.74 -31.45
CA TYR A 535 -4.94 -44.41 -30.63
C TYR A 535 -6.20 -44.82 -31.39
N ASN A 536 -6.35 -44.36 -32.64
CA ASN A 536 -7.51 -44.51 -33.52
C ASN A 536 -8.79 -43.87 -32.94
N ASP A 537 -8.63 -42.85 -32.08
CA ASP A 537 -9.72 -42.15 -31.40
C ASP A 537 -9.44 -40.64 -31.27
N GLY A 538 -10.27 -39.91 -30.50
CA GLY A 538 -10.14 -38.46 -30.33
C GLY A 538 -8.77 -37.96 -29.86
N ARG A 539 -7.97 -38.79 -29.18
CA ARG A 539 -6.63 -38.41 -28.70
C ARG A 539 -5.63 -38.07 -29.80
N ASP A 540 -5.87 -38.59 -30.99
CA ASP A 540 -5.02 -38.37 -32.15
C ASP A 540 -5.15 -36.94 -32.66
N LEU A 541 -6.32 -36.31 -32.43
CA LEU A 541 -6.58 -34.92 -32.79
C LEU A 541 -6.08 -33.94 -31.71
N ARG A 542 -4.95 -33.27 -31.96
CA ARG A 542 -4.48 -32.14 -31.13
C ARG A 542 -4.87 -30.81 -31.74
N VAL A 543 -5.67 -30.06 -30.99
CA VAL A 543 -6.18 -28.74 -31.35
C VAL A 543 -5.39 -27.67 -30.58
N SER A 544 -4.86 -26.67 -31.29
CA SER A 544 -4.16 -25.54 -30.69
C SER A 544 -4.63 -24.20 -31.24
N PHE A 545 -4.70 -23.18 -30.39
CA PHE A 545 -5.13 -21.84 -30.79
C PHE A 545 -4.60 -20.79 -29.81
N ASN A 546 -4.41 -19.57 -30.30
CA ASN A 546 -4.18 -18.42 -29.44
C ASN A 546 -5.50 -17.98 -28.81
N LYS A 547 -5.49 -17.78 -27.49
CA LYS A 547 -6.52 -17.04 -26.77
C LYS A 547 -6.78 -15.68 -27.46
N PRO A 548 -7.99 -15.14 -27.39
CA PRO A 548 -8.22 -13.74 -27.73
C PRO A 548 -7.41 -12.84 -26.78
N TYR A 549 -7.16 -11.60 -27.21
CA TYR A 549 -6.37 -10.63 -26.42
C TYR A 549 -7.00 -10.45 -25.03
N ASP A 550 -8.30 -10.15 -25.01
CA ASP A 550 -9.11 -10.13 -23.80
C ASP A 550 -9.91 -11.44 -23.62
N GLU A 551 -9.87 -11.98 -22.41
CA GLU A 551 -10.63 -13.15 -21.96
C GLU A 551 -11.46 -12.86 -20.70
N SER A 552 -11.58 -11.59 -20.30
CA SER A 552 -12.42 -11.11 -19.19
C SER A 552 -13.79 -11.80 -19.18
N ASN A 553 -14.49 -11.68 -20.31
CA ASN A 553 -15.89 -12.06 -20.47
C ASN A 553 -16.06 -13.48 -21.05
N ILE A 554 -14.97 -14.23 -21.25
CA ILE A 554 -15.01 -15.65 -21.65
C ILE A 554 -15.17 -16.55 -20.41
N SER A 555 -16.17 -17.41 -20.41
CA SER A 555 -16.32 -18.50 -19.43
C SER A 555 -15.35 -19.64 -19.73
N HIS A 556 -15.42 -20.19 -20.94
CA HIS A 556 -14.66 -21.35 -21.40
C HIS A 556 -14.64 -21.41 -22.94
N TYR A 557 -13.91 -22.38 -23.49
CA TYR A 557 -13.95 -22.71 -24.91
C TYR A 557 -14.63 -24.06 -25.15
N ARG A 558 -15.24 -24.23 -26.32
CA ARG A 558 -15.74 -25.53 -26.79
C ARG A 558 -15.11 -25.85 -28.13
N VAL A 559 -14.47 -27.01 -28.22
CA VAL A 559 -13.92 -27.54 -29.47
C VAL A 559 -14.99 -28.39 -30.16
N MET A 560 -15.37 -27.97 -31.36
CA MET A 560 -16.41 -28.58 -32.19
C MET A 560 -15.74 -29.28 -33.36
N VAL A 561 -15.87 -30.60 -33.46
CA VAL A 561 -15.31 -31.37 -34.58
C VAL A 561 -16.42 -31.67 -35.58
N VAL A 562 -16.25 -31.26 -36.83
CA VAL A 562 -17.29 -31.32 -37.87
C VAL A 562 -16.75 -32.10 -39.06
N LYS A 563 -17.52 -33.01 -39.64
CA LYS A 563 -17.12 -33.72 -40.87
C LYS A 563 -16.84 -32.69 -41.99
N SER A 564 -15.74 -32.82 -42.73
CA SER A 564 -15.26 -31.81 -43.68
C SER A 564 -16.30 -31.33 -44.71
N GLY A 565 -17.22 -32.20 -45.13
CA GLY A 565 -18.29 -31.86 -46.07
C GLY A 565 -19.43 -31.00 -45.49
N ASN A 566 -19.58 -30.98 -44.16
CA ASN A 566 -20.62 -30.22 -43.45
C ASN A 566 -20.10 -28.88 -42.91
N ALA A 567 -18.78 -28.64 -42.96
CA ALA A 567 -18.16 -27.49 -42.29
C ALA A 567 -18.59 -26.14 -42.89
N SER A 568 -18.80 -26.04 -44.20
CA SER A 568 -19.21 -24.76 -44.84
C SER A 568 -20.62 -24.29 -44.45
N SER A 569 -21.46 -25.17 -43.90
CA SER A 569 -22.80 -24.83 -43.40
C SER A 569 -22.89 -24.72 -41.88
N PHE A 570 -21.79 -24.94 -41.15
CA PHE A 570 -21.77 -24.93 -39.69
C PHE A 570 -21.54 -23.51 -39.15
N SER A 571 -22.58 -22.92 -38.58
CA SER A 571 -22.60 -21.55 -38.04
C SER A 571 -22.53 -21.50 -36.51
N THR A 572 -22.32 -20.31 -35.94
CA THR A 572 -22.43 -20.04 -34.49
C THR A 572 -23.76 -20.51 -33.89
N SER A 573 -24.85 -20.40 -34.64
CA SER A 573 -26.17 -20.90 -34.21
C SER A 573 -26.20 -22.43 -34.12
N ASN A 574 -25.53 -23.14 -35.03
CA ASN A 574 -25.37 -24.59 -34.94
C ASN A 574 -24.48 -24.97 -33.75
N ALA A 575 -23.35 -24.29 -33.58
CA ALA A 575 -22.41 -24.52 -32.47
C ALA A 575 -23.05 -24.30 -31.09
N ASN A 576 -23.94 -23.30 -30.96
CA ASN A 576 -24.70 -23.06 -29.73
C ASN A 576 -25.73 -24.17 -29.41
N ALA A 577 -26.23 -24.88 -30.43
CA ALA A 577 -27.19 -25.97 -30.28
C ALA A 577 -26.55 -27.36 -30.07
N VAL A 578 -25.22 -27.49 -30.18
CA VAL A 578 -24.53 -28.78 -29.97
C VAL A 578 -24.64 -29.21 -28.51
N SER A 579 -25.13 -30.43 -28.29
CA SER A 579 -25.21 -31.06 -26.96
C SER A 579 -23.83 -31.14 -26.29
N SER A 580 -23.78 -31.02 -24.96
CA SER A 580 -22.54 -31.12 -24.17
C SER A 580 -21.84 -32.48 -24.23
N ALA A 581 -22.49 -33.51 -24.77
CA ALA A 581 -21.88 -34.80 -25.08
C ALA A 581 -21.10 -34.82 -26.42
N ASN A 582 -21.31 -33.82 -27.29
CA ASN A 582 -20.84 -33.79 -28.68
C ASN A 582 -19.81 -32.68 -28.96
N TYR A 583 -19.21 -32.10 -27.91
CA TYR A 583 -18.09 -31.16 -28.01
C TYR A 583 -17.08 -31.43 -26.90
N THR A 584 -15.84 -30.96 -27.07
CA THR A 584 -14.83 -31.01 -25.97
C THR A 584 -14.79 -29.66 -25.25
N TYR A 585 -15.07 -29.67 -23.94
CA TYR A 585 -14.94 -28.50 -23.07
C TYR A 585 -13.48 -28.21 -22.76
N ILE A 586 -13.08 -26.93 -22.81
CA ILE A 586 -11.71 -26.49 -22.51
C ILE A 586 -11.76 -25.27 -21.58
N SER A 587 -11.13 -25.37 -20.40
CA SER A 587 -10.97 -24.25 -19.47
C SER A 587 -9.99 -23.19 -19.99
N LYS A 588 -10.17 -21.93 -19.55
CA LYS A 588 -9.17 -20.87 -19.76
C LYS A 588 -7.85 -21.21 -19.06
N THR A 589 -6.73 -20.90 -19.70
CA THR A 589 -5.37 -21.06 -19.13
C THR A 589 -4.60 -19.73 -19.02
N GLY A 590 -5.08 -18.66 -19.66
CA GLY A 590 -4.38 -17.38 -19.77
C GLY A 590 -3.25 -17.34 -20.81
N TYR A 591 -2.99 -18.46 -21.51
CA TYR A 591 -1.92 -18.61 -22.50
C TYR A 591 -2.45 -19.24 -23.81
N LYS A 592 -1.56 -19.52 -24.78
CA LYS A 592 -1.91 -20.34 -25.96
C LYS A 592 -2.40 -21.71 -25.48
N ILE A 593 -3.52 -22.19 -26.03
CA ILE A 593 -4.08 -23.50 -25.73
C ILE A 593 -3.57 -24.52 -26.77
N SER A 594 -3.27 -25.74 -26.32
CA SER A 594 -2.85 -26.86 -27.15
C SER A 594 -3.22 -28.18 -26.45
N GLN A 595 -4.26 -28.86 -26.91
CA GLN A 595 -4.88 -29.99 -26.21
C GLN A 595 -5.25 -31.11 -27.19
N SER A 596 -4.88 -32.36 -26.85
CA SER A 596 -5.44 -33.57 -27.48
C SER A 596 -6.82 -33.87 -26.91
N LEU A 597 -7.78 -34.26 -27.76
CA LEU A 597 -9.15 -34.55 -27.29
C LEU A 597 -9.21 -35.87 -26.50
N PRO A 598 -10.23 -36.11 -25.67
CA PRO A 598 -10.35 -37.38 -24.94
C PRO A 598 -10.72 -38.56 -25.85
N THR A 599 -10.52 -39.79 -25.34
CA THR A 599 -10.95 -41.06 -25.99
C THR A 599 -12.42 -41.07 -26.41
N THR A 600 -13.27 -40.38 -25.64
CA THR A 600 -14.71 -40.32 -25.82
C THR A 600 -15.17 -39.16 -26.71
N ALA A 601 -14.24 -38.40 -27.31
CA ALA A 601 -14.58 -37.23 -28.12
C ALA A 601 -15.40 -37.63 -29.36
N ARG A 602 -16.41 -36.80 -29.63
CA ARG A 602 -17.37 -36.99 -30.72
C ARG A 602 -17.33 -35.80 -31.67
N ASP A 603 -17.74 -36.04 -32.91
CA ASP A 603 -18.16 -34.97 -33.79
C ASP A 603 -19.51 -34.38 -33.37
N VAL A 604 -19.86 -33.22 -33.94
CA VAL A 604 -21.11 -32.50 -33.59
C VAL A 604 -22.38 -33.32 -33.85
N ASP A 605 -22.33 -34.29 -34.77
CA ASP A 605 -23.42 -35.23 -35.07
C ASP A 605 -23.53 -36.36 -34.01
N GLY A 606 -22.58 -36.44 -33.06
CA GLY A 606 -22.53 -37.42 -31.98
C GLY A 606 -21.81 -38.72 -32.32
N SER A 607 -21.17 -38.82 -33.49
CA SER A 607 -20.34 -39.99 -33.83
C SER A 607 -18.97 -39.88 -33.16
N LEU A 608 -18.37 -40.99 -32.70
CA LEU A 608 -17.00 -40.98 -32.20
C LEU A 608 -16.02 -40.54 -33.32
N ILE A 609 -15.04 -39.72 -32.95
CA ILE A 609 -13.94 -39.33 -33.83
C ILE A 609 -13.08 -40.57 -34.12
N ARG A 610 -12.76 -40.80 -35.40
CA ARG A 610 -12.09 -42.03 -35.87
C ARG A 610 -11.31 -41.83 -37.17
N ASN A 611 -10.38 -42.74 -37.43
CA ASN A 611 -9.50 -42.69 -38.60
C ASN A 611 -10.26 -42.87 -39.93
N GLY A 612 -9.68 -42.32 -41.00
CA GLY A 612 -10.23 -42.38 -42.36
C GLY A 612 -11.44 -41.46 -42.62
N VAL A 613 -11.97 -40.76 -41.62
CA VAL A 613 -12.96 -39.69 -41.79
C VAL A 613 -12.24 -38.35 -41.81
N SER A 614 -12.56 -37.50 -42.79
CA SER A 614 -12.04 -36.14 -42.86
C SER A 614 -12.89 -35.19 -42.02
N TYR A 615 -12.25 -34.42 -41.16
CA TYR A 615 -12.86 -33.43 -40.27
C TYR A 615 -12.26 -32.04 -40.48
N ARG A 616 -13.00 -31.03 -40.04
CA ARG A 616 -12.52 -29.68 -39.74
C ARG A 616 -12.97 -29.31 -38.32
N VAL A 617 -12.17 -28.52 -37.62
CA VAL A 617 -12.44 -28.13 -36.24
C VAL A 617 -12.81 -26.66 -36.19
N PHE A 618 -13.76 -26.32 -35.32
CA PHE A 618 -14.06 -24.96 -34.90
C PHE A 618 -13.85 -24.84 -33.39
N VAL A 619 -13.60 -23.62 -32.92
CA VAL A 619 -13.57 -23.31 -31.50
C VAL A 619 -14.58 -22.19 -31.21
N LEU A 620 -15.52 -22.48 -30.31
CA LEU A 620 -16.48 -21.50 -29.81
C LEU A 620 -15.93 -20.88 -28.53
N SER A 621 -15.68 -19.57 -28.54
CA SER A 621 -15.52 -18.77 -27.32
C SER A 621 -16.90 -18.62 -26.67
N VAL A 622 -17.04 -19.01 -25.40
CA VAL A 622 -18.32 -18.96 -24.68
C VAL A 622 -18.31 -17.79 -23.69
N GLY A 623 -19.30 -16.92 -23.78
CA GLY A 623 -19.48 -15.77 -22.88
C GLY A 623 -19.78 -16.17 -21.43
N MET A 624 -19.58 -15.25 -20.50
CA MET A 624 -20.10 -15.38 -19.14
C MET A 624 -21.61 -15.09 -19.11
N GLY A 625 -22.34 -15.83 -18.28
CA GLY A 625 -23.80 -15.73 -18.16
C GLY A 625 -24.58 -16.78 -18.96
N SER A 626 -25.91 -16.70 -18.89
CA SER A 626 -26.84 -17.70 -19.43
C SER A 626 -27.43 -17.33 -20.80
N ASN A 627 -26.99 -16.24 -21.42
CA ASN A 627 -27.55 -15.75 -22.70
C ASN A 627 -26.67 -16.20 -23.90
N PRO A 628 -27.15 -17.09 -24.80
CA PRO A 628 -26.30 -17.71 -25.83
C PRO A 628 -25.90 -16.80 -27.01
N GLY A 629 -26.57 -15.65 -27.18
CA GLY A 629 -26.35 -14.71 -28.30
C GLY A 629 -25.00 -13.97 -28.31
N ASN A 630 -24.12 -14.38 -27.41
CA ASN A 630 -22.90 -13.70 -26.99
C ASN A 630 -21.62 -14.49 -27.35
N ASN A 631 -21.78 -15.77 -27.67
CA ASN A 631 -20.69 -16.65 -28.05
C ASN A 631 -20.22 -16.34 -29.47
N THR A 632 -18.93 -16.52 -29.75
CA THR A 632 -18.40 -16.36 -31.11
C THR A 632 -17.61 -17.59 -31.55
N LEU A 633 -17.73 -17.93 -32.82
CA LEU A 633 -17.15 -19.12 -33.43
C LEU A 633 -15.94 -18.71 -34.28
N SER A 634 -14.84 -19.45 -34.17
CA SER A 634 -13.69 -19.27 -35.07
C SER A 634 -14.04 -19.64 -36.51
N ASP A 635 -13.21 -19.21 -37.46
CA ASP A 635 -13.11 -19.92 -38.73
C ASP A 635 -12.71 -21.40 -38.51
N TYR A 636 -13.03 -22.27 -39.45
CA TYR A 636 -12.65 -23.67 -39.36
C TYR A 636 -11.17 -23.92 -39.70
N SER A 637 -10.60 -24.96 -39.10
CA SER A 637 -9.26 -25.46 -39.44
C SER A 637 -9.18 -25.94 -40.90
N SER A 638 -7.95 -26.11 -41.40
CA SER A 638 -7.68 -27.01 -42.53
C SER A 638 -8.30 -28.39 -42.31
N SER A 639 -8.68 -29.06 -43.39
CA SER A 639 -9.23 -30.42 -43.33
C SER A 639 -8.14 -31.40 -42.91
N ILE A 640 -8.46 -32.23 -41.91
CA ILE A 640 -7.59 -33.25 -41.36
C ILE A 640 -8.29 -34.61 -41.39
N THR A 641 -7.55 -35.66 -41.75
CA THR A 641 -8.05 -37.03 -41.75
C THR A 641 -7.12 -37.83 -40.86
N LEU A 642 -7.63 -38.34 -39.73
CA LEU A 642 -6.82 -39.09 -38.78
C LEU A 642 -6.30 -40.37 -39.41
N SER A 643 -5.03 -40.65 -39.17
CA SER A 643 -4.25 -41.75 -39.73
C SER A 643 -3.65 -42.60 -38.62
N SER A 644 -3.27 -43.84 -38.93
CA SER A 644 -2.70 -44.78 -37.96
C SER A 644 -1.21 -44.99 -38.27
N SER A 645 -0.32 -44.47 -37.43
CA SER A 645 1.13 -44.57 -37.57
C SER A 645 1.77 -45.71 -36.76
N ASN A 646 0.98 -46.48 -36.00
CA ASN A 646 1.47 -47.73 -35.41
C ASN A 646 1.91 -48.67 -36.54
N SER A 647 3.13 -49.21 -36.48
CA SER A 647 3.66 -50.14 -37.46
C SER A 647 3.98 -51.50 -36.84
N VAL A 648 3.99 -52.56 -37.66
CA VAL A 648 4.74 -53.77 -37.30
C VAL A 648 6.23 -53.43 -37.16
N THR A 649 7.02 -54.21 -36.42
CA THR A 649 8.45 -53.91 -36.31
C THR A 649 9.23 -54.30 -37.58
N ALA A 650 10.36 -53.64 -37.84
CA ALA A 650 11.27 -54.03 -38.90
C ALA A 650 12.14 -55.22 -38.46
N VAL A 651 12.53 -56.08 -39.39
CA VAL A 651 13.49 -57.18 -39.13
C VAL A 651 14.89 -56.64 -38.81
N SER A 652 15.66 -57.39 -38.02
CA SER A 652 17.04 -57.04 -37.65
C SER A 652 18.04 -58.06 -38.18
N ASN A 653 19.34 -57.75 -38.11
CA ASN A 653 20.44 -58.61 -38.58
C ASN A 653 20.28 -59.05 -40.06
N LEU A 654 19.83 -58.15 -40.94
CA LEU A 654 19.71 -58.41 -42.36
C LEU A 654 21.10 -58.47 -43.03
N ASP A 655 21.44 -59.63 -43.56
CA ASP A 655 22.69 -59.91 -44.26
C ASP A 655 22.46 -60.70 -45.56
N VAL A 656 23.43 -60.64 -46.49
CA VAL A 656 23.40 -61.32 -47.80
C VAL A 656 24.73 -62.03 -48.06
N THR A 657 24.74 -63.36 -47.88
CA THR A 657 25.89 -64.19 -48.23
C THR A 657 25.88 -64.55 -49.72
N VAL A 658 26.95 -64.21 -50.45
CA VAL A 658 27.17 -64.64 -51.84
C VAL A 658 28.31 -65.66 -51.90
N TYR A 659 28.06 -66.79 -52.56
CA TYR A 659 29.04 -67.85 -52.73
C TYR A 659 29.83 -67.71 -54.04
N SER A 660 31.08 -68.17 -54.07
CA SER A 660 31.99 -68.11 -55.22
C SER A 660 31.88 -69.30 -56.18
N ASP A 661 31.02 -70.27 -55.87
CA ASP A 661 30.77 -71.51 -56.61
C ASP A 661 29.48 -71.46 -57.45
N GLY A 662 28.92 -70.27 -57.64
CA GLY A 662 27.70 -70.05 -58.43
C GLY A 662 26.40 -70.45 -57.74
N ARG A 663 26.40 -70.73 -56.43
CA ARG A 663 25.16 -70.88 -55.64
C ARG A 663 24.41 -69.54 -55.53
N ASP A 664 23.09 -69.62 -55.57
CA ASP A 664 22.17 -68.50 -55.36
C ASP A 664 22.50 -67.73 -54.05
N PRO A 665 22.46 -66.37 -54.05
CA PRO A 665 22.68 -65.57 -52.85
C PRO A 665 21.71 -65.94 -51.74
N LEU A 666 22.22 -66.06 -50.52
CA LEU A 666 21.42 -66.36 -49.33
C LEU A 666 21.20 -65.11 -48.50
N VAL A 667 19.94 -64.68 -48.38
CA VAL A 667 19.52 -63.60 -47.48
C VAL A 667 19.18 -64.20 -46.13
N THR A 668 19.68 -63.61 -45.05
CA THR A 668 19.36 -64.01 -43.68
C THR A 668 18.95 -62.81 -42.84
N PHE A 669 17.96 -62.98 -41.95
CA PHE A 669 17.56 -61.96 -40.98
C PHE A 669 16.90 -62.58 -39.74
N ASN A 670 16.97 -61.86 -38.62
CA ASN A 670 16.20 -62.19 -37.43
C ASN A 670 14.72 -61.89 -37.67
N ARG A 671 13.84 -62.81 -37.25
CA ARG A 671 12.40 -62.54 -37.21
C ARG A 671 12.09 -61.38 -36.26
N VAL A 672 10.95 -60.74 -36.42
CA VAL A 672 10.48 -59.77 -35.41
C VAL A 672 10.06 -60.49 -34.13
N ASN A 673 10.19 -59.81 -32.99
CA ASN A 673 9.88 -60.41 -31.68
C ASN A 673 8.41 -60.82 -31.56
N ASP A 674 7.50 -60.01 -32.13
CA ASP A 674 6.07 -60.28 -32.20
C ASP A 674 5.62 -60.41 -33.66
N GLU A 675 5.40 -61.66 -34.10
CA GLU A 675 4.86 -61.99 -35.42
C GLU A 675 3.33 -62.17 -35.41
N TYR A 676 2.64 -61.84 -34.30
CA TYR A 676 1.20 -62.05 -34.17
C TYR A 676 0.44 -61.30 -35.27
N TYR A 677 0.75 -60.01 -35.47
CA TYR A 677 0.12 -59.12 -36.47
C TYR A 677 0.83 -59.06 -37.83
N VAL A 678 1.85 -59.91 -38.07
CA VAL A 678 2.58 -59.97 -39.34
C VAL A 678 1.91 -60.98 -40.27
N SER A 679 1.67 -60.61 -41.54
CA SER A 679 1.21 -61.57 -42.56
C SER A 679 2.37 -62.34 -43.19
N GLN A 680 3.39 -61.60 -43.64
CA GLN A 680 4.57 -62.14 -44.34
C GLN A 680 5.72 -61.13 -44.33
N TYR A 681 6.90 -61.58 -44.76
CA TYR A 681 8.02 -60.71 -45.13
C TYR A 681 8.11 -60.61 -46.66
N ARG A 682 8.55 -59.47 -47.19
CA ARG A 682 8.87 -59.28 -48.62
C ARG A 682 10.32 -58.85 -48.76
N ILE A 683 11.14 -59.69 -49.38
CA ILE A 683 12.55 -59.40 -49.68
C ILE A 683 12.62 -58.67 -51.03
N MET A 684 13.27 -57.52 -51.05
CA MET A 684 13.37 -56.63 -52.21
C MET A 684 14.83 -56.38 -52.53
N VAL A 685 15.25 -56.64 -53.78
CA VAL A 685 16.61 -56.38 -54.25
C VAL A 685 16.65 -55.04 -54.97
N VAL A 686 17.54 -54.14 -54.55
CA VAL A 686 17.63 -52.76 -55.06
C VAL A 686 19.05 -52.51 -55.56
N LYS A 687 19.21 -51.85 -56.71
CA LYS A 687 20.54 -51.41 -57.19
C LYS A 687 21.14 -50.46 -56.13
N SER A 688 22.43 -50.57 -55.83
CA SER A 688 23.03 -49.84 -54.70
C SER A 688 22.98 -48.31 -54.85
N GLU A 689 22.89 -47.82 -56.09
CA GLU A 689 22.67 -46.40 -56.43
C GLU A 689 21.24 -45.91 -56.09
N ASP A 690 20.23 -46.76 -56.27
CA ASP A 690 18.82 -46.48 -55.96
C ASP A 690 18.52 -46.58 -54.45
N ALA A 691 19.34 -47.32 -53.70
CA ALA A 691 19.07 -47.70 -52.31
C ALA A 691 18.96 -46.50 -51.34
N GLY A 692 19.68 -45.40 -51.59
CA GLY A 692 19.56 -44.19 -50.78
C GLY A 692 18.19 -43.50 -50.87
N ASN A 693 17.46 -43.75 -51.97
CA ASN A 693 16.13 -43.22 -52.26
C ASN A 693 15.03 -44.31 -52.12
N PHE A 694 15.30 -45.37 -51.36
CA PHE A 694 14.35 -46.47 -51.16
C PHE A 694 13.66 -46.36 -49.80
N SER A 695 12.44 -45.81 -49.80
CA SER A 695 11.64 -45.52 -48.61
C SER A 695 10.55 -46.57 -48.35
N PRO A 696 9.95 -46.61 -47.13
CA PRO A 696 8.80 -47.48 -46.85
C PRO A 696 7.62 -47.27 -47.80
N SER A 697 7.35 -46.03 -48.23
CA SER A 697 6.30 -45.73 -49.21
C SER A 697 6.58 -46.34 -50.58
N ARG A 698 7.84 -46.27 -51.06
CA ARG A 698 8.26 -46.90 -52.32
C ARG A 698 8.18 -48.43 -52.20
N ALA A 699 8.67 -49.00 -51.10
CA ALA A 699 8.62 -50.44 -50.83
C ALA A 699 7.19 -51.01 -50.82
N ASN A 700 6.22 -50.29 -50.25
CA ASN A 700 4.81 -50.71 -50.25
C ASN A 700 4.23 -50.85 -51.67
N GLY A 701 4.71 -50.05 -52.63
CA GLY A 701 4.29 -50.08 -54.04
C GLY A 701 5.06 -51.04 -54.95
N VAL A 702 6.10 -51.73 -54.45
CA VAL A 702 6.88 -52.68 -55.26
C VAL A 702 6.08 -53.94 -55.55
N SER A 703 5.95 -54.28 -56.84
CA SER A 703 5.39 -55.55 -57.33
C SER A 703 6.43 -56.68 -57.45
N ASN A 704 7.70 -56.35 -57.64
CA ASN A 704 8.80 -57.31 -57.79
C ASN A 704 9.50 -57.57 -56.45
N TYR A 705 9.11 -58.65 -55.76
CA TYR A 705 9.72 -59.07 -54.49
C TYR A 705 9.69 -60.61 -54.31
N THR A 706 10.57 -61.14 -53.48
CA THR A 706 10.48 -62.53 -52.99
C THR A 706 9.65 -62.55 -51.71
N SER A 707 8.52 -63.24 -51.73
CA SER A 707 7.64 -63.38 -50.56
C SER A 707 8.16 -64.49 -49.64
N VAL A 708 8.15 -64.27 -48.32
CA VAL A 708 8.55 -65.26 -47.32
C VAL A 708 7.53 -65.31 -46.17
N SER A 709 6.97 -66.49 -45.93
CA SER A 709 6.02 -66.73 -44.84
C SER A 709 6.70 -66.64 -43.47
N LYS A 710 5.95 -66.22 -42.45
CA LYS A 710 6.41 -66.31 -41.05
C LYS A 710 6.53 -67.77 -40.61
N THR A 711 7.62 -68.11 -39.93
CA THR A 711 7.94 -69.50 -39.50
C THR A 711 8.15 -69.63 -37.98
N GLY A 712 8.01 -68.55 -37.21
CA GLY A 712 8.38 -68.52 -35.80
C GLY A 712 9.88 -68.58 -35.53
N ASN A 713 10.72 -68.59 -36.59
CA ASN A 713 12.17 -68.75 -36.53
C ASN A 713 12.86 -67.68 -37.39
N ASN A 714 14.16 -67.45 -37.16
CA ASN A 714 14.96 -66.56 -37.99
C ASN A 714 15.01 -67.07 -39.45
N ILE A 715 14.95 -66.15 -40.41
CA ILE A 715 14.74 -66.48 -41.81
C ILE A 715 16.09 -66.66 -42.53
N ARG A 716 16.13 -67.66 -43.41
CA ARG A 716 17.20 -67.90 -44.39
C ARG A 716 16.54 -68.19 -45.74
N GLN A 717 16.71 -67.32 -46.71
CA GLN A 717 16.02 -67.38 -48.01
C GLN A 717 17.02 -67.21 -49.15
N SER A 718 17.09 -68.21 -50.05
CA SER A 718 17.88 -68.10 -51.28
C SER A 718 17.16 -67.26 -52.33
N LEU A 719 17.91 -66.39 -53.03
CA LEU A 719 17.46 -65.61 -54.17
C LEU A 719 17.76 -66.37 -55.46
N GLY A 720 16.79 -67.13 -55.95
CA GLY A 720 16.95 -67.98 -57.13
C GLY A 720 17.37 -67.22 -58.40
N SER A 721 17.93 -67.93 -59.37
CA SER A 721 18.45 -67.39 -60.65
C SER A 721 17.52 -66.44 -61.44
N ASN A 722 16.20 -66.52 -61.25
CA ASN A 722 15.21 -65.64 -61.88
C ASN A 722 14.86 -64.37 -61.04
N THR A 723 15.57 -64.11 -59.95
CA THR A 723 15.32 -62.95 -59.07
C THR A 723 15.44 -61.64 -59.84
N ARG A 724 14.44 -60.77 -59.66
CA ARG A 724 14.42 -59.43 -60.24
C ARG A 724 14.64 -58.37 -59.17
N ASP A 725 15.24 -57.26 -59.57
CA ASP A 725 15.26 -56.05 -58.74
C ASP A 725 13.88 -55.39 -58.68
N VAL A 726 13.73 -54.39 -57.81
CA VAL A 726 12.46 -53.66 -57.63
C VAL A 726 11.93 -52.98 -58.90
N ASN A 727 12.81 -52.69 -59.87
CA ASN A 727 12.46 -52.08 -61.15
C ASN A 727 12.07 -53.15 -62.20
N GLY A 728 12.23 -54.45 -61.89
CA GLY A 728 11.85 -55.58 -62.74
C GLY A 728 12.97 -56.15 -63.61
N GLU A 729 14.20 -55.64 -63.52
CA GLU A 729 15.35 -56.24 -64.23
C GLU A 729 15.83 -57.49 -63.49
N THR A 730 16.22 -58.55 -64.21
CA THR A 730 16.91 -59.69 -63.59
C THR A 730 18.26 -59.23 -63.01
N ILE A 731 18.62 -59.74 -61.83
CA ILE A 731 19.87 -59.35 -61.16
C ILE A 731 21.10 -59.80 -61.97
N LYS A 732 22.11 -58.91 -62.12
CA LYS A 732 23.23 -59.09 -63.06
C LYS A 732 24.57 -59.28 -62.35
N ASN A 733 25.44 -60.09 -62.95
CA ASN A 733 26.83 -60.20 -62.50
C ASN A 733 27.56 -58.83 -62.62
N GLY A 734 28.48 -58.54 -61.70
CA GLY A 734 29.23 -57.27 -61.66
C GLY A 734 28.46 -56.03 -61.13
N VAL A 735 27.13 -56.07 -61.05
CA VAL A 735 26.32 -54.96 -60.52
C VAL A 735 26.20 -55.06 -58.99
N LYS A 736 26.32 -53.93 -58.29
CA LYS A 736 26.16 -53.84 -56.83
C LYS A 736 24.69 -53.72 -56.44
N TYR A 737 24.19 -54.64 -55.62
CA TYR A 737 22.84 -54.61 -55.07
C TYR A 737 22.85 -54.52 -53.54
N ARG A 738 21.75 -54.06 -52.96
CA ARG A 738 21.42 -54.18 -51.54
C ARG A 738 20.05 -54.85 -51.40
N VAL A 739 19.80 -55.52 -50.29
CA VAL A 739 18.49 -56.07 -49.95
C VAL A 739 17.81 -55.20 -48.92
N PHE A 740 16.49 -55.06 -49.05
CA PHE A 740 15.59 -54.58 -48.00
C PHE A 740 14.55 -55.66 -47.71
N VAL A 741 14.04 -55.70 -46.48
CA VAL A 741 12.94 -56.59 -46.09
C VAL A 741 11.81 -55.75 -45.51
N LEU A 742 10.63 -55.85 -46.13
CA LEU A 742 9.40 -55.24 -45.64
C LEU A 742 8.64 -56.27 -44.79
N THR A 743 8.49 -56.01 -43.49
CA THR A 743 7.53 -56.70 -42.62
C THR A 743 6.13 -56.21 -42.98
N VAL A 744 5.24 -57.12 -43.41
CA VAL A 744 3.89 -56.77 -43.86
C VAL A 744 2.91 -57.05 -42.73
N ALA A 745 2.07 -56.06 -42.38
CA ALA A 745 0.97 -56.24 -41.44
C ALA A 745 -0.11 -57.18 -42.00
N ASP A 746 -0.93 -57.78 -41.14
CA ASP A 746 -2.02 -58.68 -41.56
C ASP A 746 -3.39 -58.03 -41.71
N GLY A 747 -3.51 -56.73 -41.40
CA GLY A 747 -4.74 -55.96 -41.53
C GLY A 747 -5.83 -56.27 -40.49
N ARG A 748 -5.56 -57.13 -39.48
CA ARG A 748 -6.51 -57.37 -38.37
C ARG A 748 -6.59 -56.21 -37.37
N VAL A 749 -5.61 -55.33 -37.42
CA VAL A 749 -5.49 -54.05 -36.71
C VAL A 749 -4.91 -53.03 -37.69
N ASN A 750 -5.11 -51.74 -37.42
CA ASN A 750 -4.60 -50.63 -38.24
C ASN A 750 -3.07 -50.43 -38.07
N LEU A 751 -2.28 -51.48 -38.32
CA LEU A 751 -0.83 -51.43 -38.36
C LEU A 751 -0.34 -51.23 -39.79
N VAL A 752 0.63 -50.33 -39.98
CA VAL A 752 1.33 -50.16 -41.27
C VAL A 752 2.56 -51.05 -41.37
N ASN A 753 2.99 -51.34 -42.60
CA ASN A 753 4.18 -52.15 -42.89
C ASN A 753 5.47 -51.40 -42.47
N ALA A 754 6.51 -52.13 -42.07
CA ALA A 754 7.81 -51.56 -41.72
C ALA A 754 8.94 -52.13 -42.57
N LEU A 755 9.85 -51.25 -43.00
CA LEU A 755 10.98 -51.59 -43.84
C LEU A 755 12.26 -51.70 -43.00
N SER A 756 13.07 -52.72 -43.23
CA SER A 756 14.41 -52.83 -42.64
C SER A 756 15.34 -51.72 -43.13
N SER A 757 16.43 -51.49 -42.40
CA SER A 757 17.62 -50.89 -43.00
C SER A 757 18.09 -51.73 -44.20
N ALA A 758 18.80 -51.11 -45.14
CA ALA A 758 19.42 -51.82 -46.24
C ALA A 758 20.51 -52.79 -45.72
N SER A 759 20.66 -53.94 -46.36
CA SER A 759 21.85 -54.79 -46.19
C SER A 759 23.10 -54.05 -46.66
N ASP A 760 24.27 -54.60 -46.33
CA ASP A 760 25.50 -54.27 -47.04
C ASP A 760 25.40 -54.59 -48.54
N ALA A 761 26.23 -53.90 -49.32
CA ALA A 761 26.20 -54.02 -50.78
C ALA A 761 26.94 -55.27 -51.25
N PHE A 762 26.26 -56.12 -52.03
CA PHE A 762 26.80 -57.36 -52.57
C PHE A 762 26.85 -57.33 -54.11
N ILE A 763 27.65 -58.21 -54.68
CA ILE A 763 27.77 -58.45 -56.13
C ILE A 763 27.72 -59.98 -56.31
N LEU A 764 26.99 -60.46 -57.32
CA LEU A 764 27.02 -61.89 -57.69
C LEU A 764 28.45 -62.32 -58.07
N LYS A 765 28.85 -63.54 -57.72
CA LYS A 765 30.20 -64.07 -57.99
C LYS A 765 30.15 -65.39 -58.77
N ASN A 766 29.97 -65.30 -60.09
CA ASN A 766 30.14 -66.46 -60.96
C ASN A 766 31.59 -66.54 -61.45
N SER A 767 32.39 -67.40 -60.83
CA SER A 767 33.63 -67.91 -61.42
C SER A 767 33.27 -68.96 -62.47
N LEU A 768 33.47 -68.66 -63.75
CA LEU A 768 33.20 -69.59 -64.84
C LEU A 768 34.34 -70.62 -64.98
N THR A 769 34.01 -71.89 -65.18
CA THR A 769 34.99 -72.97 -65.36
C THR A 769 35.55 -72.97 -66.79
N VAL A 770 36.88 -73.01 -66.92
CA VAL A 770 37.58 -73.20 -68.20
C VAL A 770 37.72 -74.70 -68.47
N ILE A 771 37.49 -75.14 -69.70
CA ILE A 771 37.66 -76.55 -70.12
C ILE A 771 39.11 -76.78 -70.55
N ASP A 772 39.73 -77.84 -70.03
CA ASP A 772 41.09 -78.25 -70.42
C ASP A 772 41.13 -78.78 -71.87
N PRO A 773 42.19 -78.49 -72.64
CA PRO A 773 42.29 -78.92 -74.04
C PRO A 773 42.49 -80.43 -74.18
N ILE A 774 41.78 -81.03 -75.15
CA ILE A 774 41.97 -82.44 -75.54
C ILE A 774 43.35 -82.58 -76.19
N THR A 775 44.15 -83.53 -75.71
CA THR A 775 45.49 -83.80 -76.22
C THR A 775 45.59 -85.19 -76.85
N LYS A 776 46.51 -85.31 -77.82
CA LYS A 776 46.88 -86.57 -78.48
C LYS A 776 45.69 -87.34 -79.08
N VAL A 777 45.20 -86.84 -80.23
CA VAL A 777 44.35 -87.59 -81.16
C VAL A 777 45.25 -88.49 -82.02
N THR A 778 44.87 -89.76 -82.20
CA THR A 778 45.58 -90.76 -83.02
C THR A 778 44.58 -91.52 -83.90
N ALA A 779 45.02 -92.00 -85.07
CA ALA A 779 44.18 -92.79 -85.96
C ALA A 779 44.98 -93.95 -86.58
N ASP A 780 44.47 -95.17 -86.46
CA ASP A 780 45.11 -96.38 -86.98
C ASP A 780 44.18 -97.10 -87.98
N TRP A 781 44.74 -97.56 -89.11
CA TRP A 781 43.97 -98.25 -90.15
C TRP A 781 43.77 -99.74 -89.83
N ASP A 782 42.51 -100.12 -89.65
CA ASP A 782 42.08 -101.49 -89.49
C ASP A 782 41.74 -102.12 -90.84
N ARG A 783 42.63 -102.99 -91.32
CA ARG A 783 42.48 -103.73 -92.58
C ARG A 783 41.33 -104.75 -92.55
N SER A 784 40.87 -105.18 -91.38
CA SER A 784 39.79 -106.18 -91.27
C SER A 784 38.41 -105.56 -91.48
N THR A 785 38.25 -104.28 -91.10
CA THR A 785 36.99 -103.53 -91.23
C THR A 785 37.03 -102.44 -92.32
N ALA A 786 38.17 -102.25 -92.98
CA ALA A 786 38.44 -101.15 -93.92
C ALA A 786 38.04 -99.78 -93.33
N SER A 787 38.48 -99.54 -92.09
CA SER A 787 38.13 -98.33 -91.33
C SER A 787 39.33 -97.75 -90.56
N TRP A 788 39.31 -96.44 -90.33
CA TRP A 788 40.24 -95.77 -89.43
C TRP A 788 39.67 -95.77 -88.01
N ASN A 789 40.36 -96.41 -87.07
CA ASN A 789 40.04 -96.34 -85.65
C ASN A 789 40.74 -95.12 -85.04
N VAL A 790 39.97 -94.07 -84.78
CA VAL A 790 40.44 -92.84 -84.13
C VAL A 790 40.29 -92.97 -82.63
N SER A 791 41.30 -92.54 -81.88
CA SER A 791 41.33 -92.50 -80.41
C SER A 791 41.88 -91.17 -79.90
N PHE A 792 41.52 -90.77 -78.68
CA PHE A 792 42.02 -89.56 -78.05
C PHE A 792 42.21 -89.71 -76.54
N THR A 793 42.99 -88.82 -75.94
CA THR A 793 43.15 -88.78 -74.47
C THR A 793 42.15 -87.77 -73.89
N LYS A 794 41.30 -88.22 -72.97
CA LYS A 794 40.38 -87.32 -72.24
C LYS A 794 41.18 -86.35 -71.35
N PRO A 795 40.69 -85.12 -71.08
CA PRO A 795 41.36 -84.20 -70.17
C PRO A 795 41.40 -84.74 -68.73
N ALA A 796 42.29 -84.19 -67.90
CA ALA A 796 42.45 -84.61 -66.51
C ALA A 796 41.21 -84.37 -65.65
N THR A 797 40.37 -83.40 -66.02
CA THR A 797 39.02 -83.21 -65.46
C THR A 797 38.01 -83.06 -66.60
N GLU A 798 36.86 -83.71 -66.49
CA GLU A 798 35.73 -83.55 -67.41
C GLU A 798 34.66 -82.57 -66.87
N ALA A 799 35.05 -81.70 -65.94
CA ALA A 799 34.17 -80.70 -65.35
C ALA A 799 33.84 -79.60 -66.37
N GLY A 800 32.56 -79.31 -66.58
CA GLY A 800 32.11 -78.38 -67.61
C GLY A 800 31.96 -78.98 -69.01
N ILE A 801 32.25 -80.28 -69.21
CA ILE A 801 32.05 -80.97 -70.50
C ILE A 801 30.72 -81.73 -70.50
N SER A 802 29.88 -81.54 -71.53
CA SER A 802 28.68 -82.35 -71.74
C SER A 802 29.02 -83.68 -72.43
N HIS A 803 29.68 -83.61 -73.59
CA HIS A 803 30.02 -84.71 -74.47
C HIS A 803 31.15 -84.32 -75.45
N TYR A 804 31.65 -85.29 -76.22
CA TYR A 804 32.65 -85.05 -77.25
C TYR A 804 32.05 -85.19 -78.66
N GLY A 805 32.50 -84.35 -79.59
CA GLY A 805 32.20 -84.46 -81.01
C GLY A 805 33.43 -84.84 -81.84
N VAL A 806 33.28 -85.75 -82.79
CA VAL A 806 34.31 -86.12 -83.77
C VAL A 806 34.03 -85.41 -85.08
N LEU A 807 35.01 -84.64 -85.57
CA LEU A 807 34.91 -83.87 -86.81
C LEU A 807 35.90 -84.41 -87.84
N ILE A 808 35.42 -84.67 -89.05
CA ILE A 808 36.21 -85.12 -90.19
C ILE A 808 36.20 -84.00 -91.22
N VAL A 809 37.38 -83.50 -91.58
CA VAL A 809 37.54 -82.32 -92.45
C VAL A 809 38.47 -82.67 -93.60
N SER A 810 38.15 -82.28 -94.83
CA SER A 810 39.07 -82.50 -95.96
C SER A 810 40.42 -81.82 -95.69
N SER A 811 41.53 -82.50 -95.97
CA SER A 811 42.88 -81.95 -95.73
C SER A 811 43.16 -80.66 -96.51
N ASN A 812 42.41 -80.44 -97.59
CA ASN A 812 42.50 -79.28 -98.49
C ASN A 812 41.45 -78.18 -98.18
N ASP A 813 40.61 -78.36 -97.15
CA ASP A 813 39.63 -77.34 -96.76
C ASP A 813 40.33 -76.15 -96.07
N PRO A 814 40.21 -74.91 -96.61
CA PRO A 814 40.79 -73.73 -95.99
C PRO A 814 40.01 -73.24 -94.76
N ASN A 815 38.77 -73.71 -94.54
CA ASN A 815 37.85 -73.17 -93.53
C ASN A 815 37.63 -74.14 -92.37
N LEU A 816 38.53 -74.13 -91.39
CA LEU A 816 38.22 -74.59 -90.04
C LEU A 816 37.71 -73.40 -89.20
N PRO A 817 36.38 -73.24 -89.02
CA PRO A 817 35.87 -72.21 -88.13
C PRO A 817 36.21 -72.58 -86.69
N ASN A 818 36.92 -71.68 -85.99
CA ASN A 818 37.16 -71.77 -84.53
C ASN A 818 35.87 -71.65 -83.68
N THR A 819 34.71 -71.59 -84.34
CA THR A 819 33.37 -71.53 -83.77
C THR A 819 32.44 -72.52 -84.49
N VAL A 820 32.74 -73.82 -84.36
CA VAL A 820 31.79 -74.87 -84.75
C VAL A 820 30.60 -74.85 -83.79
N THR A 821 29.55 -74.12 -84.16
CA THR A 821 28.25 -74.11 -83.47
C THR A 821 27.17 -74.90 -84.22
N SER A 822 27.43 -75.35 -85.45
CA SER A 822 26.43 -76.00 -86.32
C SER A 822 26.96 -77.09 -87.28
N ALA A 823 28.24 -77.47 -87.24
CA ALA A 823 28.75 -78.52 -88.11
C ALA A 823 28.37 -79.92 -87.63
N VAL A 824 28.30 -80.88 -88.56
CA VAL A 824 27.94 -82.26 -88.24
C VAL A 824 29.14 -82.98 -87.66
N TYR A 825 29.06 -83.32 -86.38
CA TYR A 825 30.01 -84.20 -85.69
C TYR A 825 29.33 -85.51 -85.32
N ARG A 826 30.12 -86.58 -85.17
CA ARG A 826 29.65 -87.80 -84.52
C ARG A 826 29.83 -87.67 -83.01
N GLU A 827 28.73 -87.79 -82.27
CA GLU A 827 28.75 -87.67 -80.81
C GLU A 827 29.36 -88.91 -80.13
N ILE A 828 30.17 -88.65 -79.10
CA ILE A 828 30.68 -89.63 -78.15
C ILE A 828 30.29 -89.15 -76.75
N ASN A 829 29.43 -89.93 -76.09
CA ASN A 829 29.08 -89.72 -74.68
C ASN A 829 30.36 -89.70 -73.83
N LYS A 830 30.49 -88.74 -72.90
CA LYS A 830 31.70 -88.62 -72.06
C LYS A 830 31.99 -89.84 -71.20
N THR A 831 31.00 -90.69 -70.93
CA THR A 831 31.18 -91.97 -70.20
C THR A 831 31.68 -93.12 -71.08
N ALA A 832 31.65 -93.00 -72.41
CA ALA A 832 32.13 -94.03 -73.33
C ALA A 832 33.68 -94.07 -73.40
N LEU A 833 34.21 -95.14 -74.01
CA LEU A 833 35.63 -95.21 -74.37
C LEU A 833 35.94 -94.11 -75.41
N PRO A 834 37.13 -93.45 -75.34
CA PRO A 834 37.47 -92.34 -76.22
C PRO A 834 38.01 -92.84 -77.57
N ASN A 835 37.25 -93.71 -78.24
CA ASN A 835 37.58 -94.25 -79.56
C ASN A 835 36.35 -94.35 -80.49
N VAL A 836 36.61 -94.31 -81.80
CA VAL A 836 35.58 -94.29 -82.84
C VAL A 836 36.12 -94.87 -84.15
N SER A 837 35.39 -95.79 -84.77
CA SER A 837 35.68 -96.27 -86.13
C SER A 837 35.07 -95.34 -87.17
N ILE A 838 35.86 -94.98 -88.19
CA ILE A 838 35.50 -94.14 -89.33
C ILE A 838 35.73 -94.94 -90.62
N SER A 839 34.67 -95.36 -91.29
CA SER A 839 34.74 -96.04 -92.60
C SER A 839 34.52 -95.05 -93.75
N ILE A 840 34.78 -95.49 -94.99
CA ILE A 840 34.57 -94.68 -96.21
C ILE A 840 33.12 -94.17 -96.36
N ASN A 841 32.14 -94.88 -95.79
CA ASN A 841 30.72 -94.51 -95.81
C ASN A 841 30.36 -93.40 -94.80
N SER A 842 31.33 -92.90 -94.03
CA SER A 842 31.16 -91.73 -93.18
C SER A 842 31.03 -90.46 -94.02
N THR A 843 30.68 -89.33 -93.38
CA THR A 843 30.69 -88.02 -94.03
C THR A 843 31.62 -87.05 -93.33
N ASP A 844 32.08 -86.04 -94.07
CA ASP A 844 32.76 -84.87 -93.51
C ASP A 844 31.79 -83.94 -92.74
N ILE A 845 32.34 -82.86 -92.18
CA ILE A 845 31.59 -81.81 -91.44
C ILE A 845 30.45 -81.14 -92.23
N TYR A 846 30.44 -81.26 -93.57
CA TYR A 846 29.41 -80.72 -94.45
C TYR A 846 28.40 -81.78 -94.93
N ARG A 847 28.47 -83.01 -94.40
CA ARG A 847 27.71 -84.20 -94.86
C ARG A 847 28.14 -84.76 -96.23
N SER A 848 29.31 -84.39 -96.76
CA SER A 848 29.84 -84.99 -97.99
C SER A 848 30.44 -86.36 -97.70
N GLY A 849 30.13 -87.37 -98.51
CA GLY A 849 30.73 -88.71 -98.37
C GLY A 849 32.25 -88.70 -98.60
N LEU A 850 32.99 -89.47 -97.80
CA LEU A 850 34.44 -89.58 -97.92
C LEU A 850 34.82 -90.35 -99.20
N LYS A 851 35.98 -90.04 -99.79
CA LYS A 851 36.46 -90.63 -101.04
C LYS A 851 37.83 -91.31 -100.89
N THR A 852 38.00 -92.41 -101.61
CA THR A 852 39.28 -93.11 -101.75
C THR A 852 40.32 -92.19 -102.41
N GLY A 853 41.56 -92.22 -101.89
CA GLY A 853 42.66 -91.37 -102.37
C GLY A 853 42.70 -89.93 -101.84
N GLU A 854 41.56 -89.37 -101.40
CA GLU A 854 41.52 -88.08 -100.71
C GLU A 854 42.01 -88.20 -99.26
N GLY A 855 42.61 -87.12 -98.74
CA GLY A 855 43.07 -87.03 -97.35
C GLY A 855 42.15 -86.20 -96.49
N TYR A 856 41.96 -86.63 -95.24
CA TYR A 856 41.10 -85.96 -94.25
C TYR A 856 41.84 -85.79 -92.92
N LYS A 857 41.64 -84.66 -92.24
CA LYS A 857 42.08 -84.41 -90.86
C LYS A 857 40.94 -84.74 -89.91
N VAL A 858 41.28 -85.28 -88.73
CA VAL A 858 40.30 -85.58 -87.68
C VAL A 858 40.59 -84.73 -86.45
N TYR A 859 39.54 -84.11 -85.91
CA TYR A 859 39.54 -83.29 -84.71
C TYR A 859 38.52 -83.82 -83.70
N ILE A 860 38.78 -83.61 -82.41
CA ILE A 860 37.82 -83.88 -81.33
C ILE A 860 37.44 -82.54 -80.68
N LEU A 861 36.15 -82.31 -80.47
CA LEU A 861 35.61 -81.10 -79.86
C LEU A 861 35.00 -81.46 -78.50
N ALA A 862 35.51 -80.88 -77.41
CA ALA A 862 34.83 -80.90 -76.13
C ALA A 862 33.67 -79.89 -76.17
N ILE A 863 32.44 -80.37 -76.01
CA ILE A 863 31.26 -79.51 -75.95
C ILE A 863 31.04 -79.08 -74.50
N ALA A 864 30.87 -77.77 -74.30
CA ALA A 864 30.63 -77.17 -73.00
C ALA A 864 29.21 -77.47 -72.50
N ASP A 865 29.08 -77.78 -71.20
CA ASP A 865 27.78 -77.73 -70.54
C ASP A 865 27.34 -76.26 -70.30
N PRO A 866 26.06 -76.00 -69.94
CA PRO A 866 25.54 -74.63 -69.77
C PRO A 866 26.21 -73.78 -68.67
N LYS A 867 27.23 -74.29 -67.96
CA LYS A 867 27.97 -73.60 -66.90
C LYS A 867 29.44 -73.30 -67.26
N ALA A 868 29.90 -73.72 -68.44
CA ALA A 868 31.27 -73.47 -68.92
C ALA A 868 31.33 -72.39 -70.02
N ILE A 869 32.53 -71.85 -70.29
CA ILE A 869 32.70 -70.62 -71.09
C ILE A 869 32.53 -70.84 -72.60
N ALA A 870 33.11 -71.90 -73.16
CA ALA A 870 33.10 -72.20 -74.60
C ALA A 870 33.50 -73.66 -74.88
N ASN A 871 33.12 -74.18 -76.05
CA ASN A 871 33.62 -75.46 -76.56
C ASN A 871 35.13 -75.37 -76.87
N VAL A 872 35.86 -76.48 -76.71
CA VAL A 872 37.32 -76.52 -76.95
C VAL A 872 37.67 -77.59 -77.99
N LEU A 873 38.25 -77.18 -79.12
CA LEU A 873 38.68 -78.05 -80.22
C LEU A 873 40.11 -78.55 -79.97
N SER A 874 40.35 -79.84 -80.24
CA SER A 874 41.69 -80.44 -80.19
C SER A 874 42.58 -79.93 -81.33
N THR A 875 43.89 -80.14 -81.22
CA THR A 875 44.75 -80.19 -82.41
C THR A 875 44.34 -81.37 -83.30
N SER A 876 44.47 -81.21 -84.62
CA SER A 876 44.18 -82.30 -85.57
C SER A 876 45.17 -83.45 -85.48
N TYR A 877 44.69 -84.67 -85.70
CA TYR A 877 45.54 -85.71 -86.28
C TYR A 877 45.73 -85.47 -87.79
N ALA A 878 46.97 -85.60 -88.26
CA ALA A 878 47.37 -85.21 -89.61
C ALA A 878 47.12 -86.32 -90.65
N SER A 879 46.04 -86.16 -91.44
CA SER A 879 45.77 -86.87 -92.70
C SER A 879 45.57 -88.40 -92.63
N ILE A 880 44.36 -88.85 -92.29
CA ILE A 880 43.88 -90.18 -92.69
C ILE A 880 43.58 -90.21 -94.20
N ARG A 881 43.78 -91.38 -94.85
CA ARG A 881 43.45 -91.62 -96.26
C ARG A 881 42.85 -93.01 -96.41
N PHE A 882 41.80 -93.13 -97.21
CA PHE A 882 41.23 -94.43 -97.58
C PHE A 882 41.93 -94.92 -98.87
N GLN A 883 42.36 -96.18 -98.89
CA GLN A 883 43.00 -96.85 -100.02
C GLN A 883 41.99 -97.74 -100.76
#